data_AF-A0A370AXY0-F1
#
_entry.id   AF-A0A370AXY0-F1
#
_cell.length_a   1.000
_cell.length_b   1.000
_cell.length_c   1.000
_cell.angle_alpha   90.00
_cell.angle_beta   90.00
_cell.angle_gamma   90.00
#
_symmetry.space_group_name_H-M   'P 1'
#
loop_
_entity.id
_entity.type
_entity.pdbx_description
1 polymer ?
#
loop_
_entity_poly.entity_id
_entity_poly.type
_entity_poly.pdbx_seq_one_letter_code
_entity_poly.pdbx_strand_id
1 'polypeptide(L)'
;MRISVFRIILISTLLLFLQEIFPQPTDYRFSQLTMEDGLSSNSVYCMTRDSEGYLWFGTFSGLNRYDGRNNTIFRPGRGDNDSISGSVIFSILEDSGGRIWVGTDGGGLNLFDKETHKFKAYLKNPEDPLSLPSNQVFAIEEDLNGRLWIGTAGGGLALYRGDEKFLILNEANSNLINDRIRTILCDNKNRLWIGTEKGLSLYDTRSGRFLNKSFIPGSEMLRESFIRSLYPDENDGIWIGTNQGLFHFDGESVRSVALPEKTSIRSITSDNGYLWLGTERSGIFILDFEKNSWKRLNEENSNISYNKIRSLYKDESGLIWAGTRGGGVNLFNPSSTLIKTYTAEAEAPYGLSNPHIRQMEERSDGSLWVATDGGGITVLDRKTSRMDWIDVNDRDRGSENDQIYSLLEDSQGRQWIGTDGSGLFMIPPGLSINDVVPIPLLNTEPGSPNRETVWFIHESREGSLWIGTEGSGLFRMKEGILTQYLHDPGKPEGLNGNAVRCIFEDSQNQIWVGTWDGGLNLYMKDLDEFKSFVRSPGKSGSLSDTSVNVIFEDQMNRLWIGTAGGGVNIFYPDDIFFRTISTREGLSGDNIYGILDDEEGNIWLSTDNGLSRVNLTDERIQNFSSADGLVGDEFSQNAYIKTKNGEFFWGGPGGISSFHPAALNFENPLTGHLQITALSIHNLPVKINQSVDGMVILDKDISLKESITLPYSANNLTIRYSLLSYIDPGKHQYTVQLKGLEDRPRFLGNNNEVSYASVPHGEYELEIKGSDHNGQNAVKALKIIVQAPFWMHLWFYFLTGLLLFLILGVIIWYRLRGLNKNNAQLRSFSMHMEQAREEERRGAARDYHDELGQQLTAMKFDLYWLNSHPESSENIRKEKITTLLEIVNDSIESVRSISTNLRPKALDNLTMEEALEWQSRRFRKRTGVSLDILIEMGGKPFTEENQEIKTAVFRIYQEILTNIIRHSAASKVEVRVVKEGGNLSLNVRDNGRGINKNTEKRDDSFGLIGMRERCRHFGGNFSIDNYPDGGTIVRINLPLKE
;
A
#
# COMPACT_ATOMS: atom_id res chain seq x y z
N MET A 1 86.41 4.62 -12.64
CA MET A 1 85.23 4.19 -13.43
C MET A 1 84.41 3.04 -12.82
N ARG A 2 84.98 2.08 -12.08
CA ARG A 2 84.22 0.93 -11.53
C ARG A 2 83.36 1.22 -10.28
N ILE A 3 83.62 2.30 -9.54
CA ILE A 3 82.86 2.64 -8.30
C ILE A 3 81.54 3.38 -8.62
N SER A 4 81.47 4.06 -9.77
CA SER A 4 80.28 4.82 -10.18
C SER A 4 79.16 3.93 -10.72
N VAL A 5 79.50 2.83 -11.40
CA VAL A 5 78.52 1.87 -11.93
C VAL A 5 77.87 1.07 -10.81
N PHE A 6 78.63 0.69 -9.77
CA PHE A 6 78.07 -0.04 -8.63
C PHE A 6 77.13 0.82 -7.78
N ARG A 7 77.41 2.13 -7.63
CA ARG A 7 76.48 3.07 -6.96
C ARG A 7 75.22 3.33 -7.78
N ILE A 8 75.30 3.40 -9.10
CA ILE A 8 74.12 3.54 -9.97
C ILE A 8 73.28 2.26 -9.96
N ILE A 9 73.89 1.08 -9.97
CA ILE A 9 73.19 -0.20 -9.84
C ILE A 9 72.56 -0.35 -8.45
N LEU A 10 73.25 0.05 -7.38
CA LEU A 10 72.71 0.00 -6.01
C LEU A 10 71.57 1.01 -5.79
N ILE A 11 71.65 2.20 -6.39
CA ILE A 11 70.59 3.21 -6.32
C ILE A 11 69.38 2.81 -7.19
N SER A 12 69.60 2.20 -8.35
CA SER A 12 68.52 1.66 -9.19
C SER A 12 67.89 0.39 -8.61
N THR A 13 68.66 -0.46 -7.90
CA THR A 13 68.09 -1.59 -7.15
C THR A 13 67.42 -1.14 -5.85
N LEU A 14 67.88 -0.10 -5.17
CA LEU A 14 67.13 0.50 -4.04
C LEU A 14 65.85 1.21 -4.51
N LEU A 15 65.84 1.82 -5.70
CA LEU A 15 64.65 2.40 -6.32
C LEU A 15 63.69 1.34 -6.86
N LEU A 16 64.17 0.14 -7.24
CA LEU A 16 63.33 -1.02 -7.56
C LEU A 16 62.77 -1.72 -6.30
N PHE A 17 63.36 -1.49 -5.12
CA PHE A 17 62.83 -1.96 -3.82
C PHE A 17 61.99 -0.90 -3.08
N LEU A 18 61.95 0.33 -3.59
CA LEU A 18 60.86 1.27 -3.31
C LEU A 18 59.73 0.94 -4.28
N GLN A 19 59.06 -0.20 -4.05
CA GLN A 19 57.68 -0.29 -4.49
C GLN A 19 56.98 0.85 -3.76
N GLU A 20 56.61 1.90 -4.49
CA GLU A 20 55.58 2.80 -4.03
C GLU A 20 54.39 1.91 -3.69
N ILE A 21 54.14 1.75 -2.39
CA ILE A 21 52.88 1.23 -1.88
C ILE A 21 51.88 2.31 -2.24
N PHE A 22 51.43 2.31 -3.49
CA PHE A 22 50.31 3.13 -3.90
C PHE A 22 49.13 2.74 -3.02
N PRO A 23 48.44 3.72 -2.41
CA PRO A 23 47.32 3.44 -1.54
C PRO A 23 46.27 2.67 -2.34
N GLN A 24 45.83 1.53 -1.79
CA GLN A 24 44.66 0.83 -2.31
C GLN A 24 43.46 1.80 -2.36
N PRO A 25 42.59 1.70 -3.37
CA PRO A 25 41.34 2.45 -3.41
C PRO A 25 40.58 2.24 -2.09
N THR A 26 40.05 3.32 -1.53
CA THR A 26 39.73 3.45 -0.11
C THR A 26 38.50 2.64 0.33
N ASP A 27 38.69 1.78 1.34
CA ASP A 27 37.64 0.98 2.03
C ASP A 27 36.55 1.80 2.78
N TYR A 28 36.51 3.12 2.62
CA TYR A 28 35.72 4.01 3.47
C TYR A 28 34.69 4.76 2.63
N ARG A 29 33.48 4.20 2.53
CA ARG A 29 32.34 4.79 1.80
C ARG A 29 31.33 5.40 2.77
N PHE A 30 30.95 6.65 2.50
CA PHE A 30 29.97 7.39 3.27
C PHE A 30 28.65 7.54 2.52
N SER A 31 27.52 7.37 3.21
CA SER A 31 26.21 7.85 2.75
C SER A 31 26.03 9.31 3.16
N GLN A 32 25.26 10.10 2.42
CA GLN A 32 25.12 11.54 2.67
C GLN A 32 23.66 11.91 2.93
N LEU A 33 23.44 12.84 3.88
CA LEU A 33 22.15 13.47 4.15
C LEU A 33 22.31 14.98 4.07
N THR A 34 21.60 15.60 3.13
CA THR A 34 21.71 17.03 2.79
C THR A 34 20.35 17.74 2.85
N MET A 35 20.31 19.03 2.48
CA MET A 35 19.06 19.77 2.34
C MET A 35 18.13 19.19 1.27
N GLU A 36 18.66 18.50 0.25
CA GLU A 36 17.85 17.84 -0.78
C GLU A 36 17.08 16.66 -0.18
N ASP A 37 17.63 16.05 0.87
CA ASP A 37 17.03 14.96 1.64
C ASP A 37 16.18 15.45 2.83
N GLY A 38 15.91 16.77 2.89
CA GLY A 38 15.03 17.38 3.88
C GLY A 38 15.72 17.93 5.13
N LEU A 39 17.06 17.89 5.23
CA LEU A 39 17.77 18.56 6.32
C LEU A 39 17.54 20.09 6.26
N SER A 40 17.43 20.76 7.41
CA SER A 40 17.17 22.21 7.42
C SER A 40 18.33 23.08 6.97
N SER A 41 19.57 22.58 7.06
CA SER A 41 20.79 23.25 6.58
C SER A 41 21.94 22.25 6.49
N ASN A 42 22.80 22.38 5.48
CA ASN A 42 24.01 21.56 5.32
C ASN A 42 25.14 21.87 6.33
N SER A 43 24.93 22.78 7.29
CA SER A 43 25.88 23.05 8.38
C SER A 43 25.37 22.44 9.67
N VAL A 44 25.98 21.32 10.09
CA VAL A 44 25.56 20.51 11.25
C VAL A 44 26.57 20.65 12.38
N TYR A 45 26.12 21.16 13.53
CA TYR A 45 26.99 21.52 14.66
C TYR A 45 27.07 20.47 15.75
N CYS A 46 25.97 19.76 15.99
CA CYS A 46 25.86 18.73 17.01
C CYS A 46 24.82 17.69 16.59
N MET A 47 24.96 16.49 17.14
CA MET A 47 24.09 15.35 16.85
C MET A 47 23.92 14.56 18.14
N THR A 48 22.74 13.97 18.34
CA THR A 48 22.47 13.01 19.41
C THR A 48 21.36 12.07 18.99
N ARG A 49 21.21 10.95 19.67
CA ARG A 49 20.04 10.06 19.57
C ARG A 49 19.22 10.21 20.84
N ASP A 50 17.90 10.14 20.72
CA ASP A 50 17.03 10.05 21.89
C ASP A 50 16.68 8.59 22.26
N SER A 51 16.14 8.42 23.46
CA SER A 51 15.69 7.15 24.03
C SER A 51 14.55 6.47 23.25
N GLU A 52 13.84 7.20 22.38
CA GLU A 52 12.82 6.61 21.48
C GLU A 52 13.43 6.08 20.18
N GLY A 53 14.69 6.44 19.91
CA GLY A 53 15.48 6.00 18.77
C GLY A 53 15.71 7.08 17.71
N TYR A 54 15.08 8.26 17.79
CA TYR A 54 15.23 9.31 16.79
C TYR A 54 16.61 9.95 16.85
N LEU A 55 17.17 10.30 15.69
CA LEU A 55 18.36 11.12 15.60
C LEU A 55 17.99 12.60 15.57
N TRP A 56 18.77 13.41 16.27
CA TRP A 56 18.59 14.84 16.36
C TRP A 56 19.80 15.55 15.79
N PHE A 57 19.57 16.46 14.84
CA PHE A 57 20.62 17.25 14.20
C PHE A 57 20.43 18.74 14.49
N GLY A 58 21.41 19.32 15.18
CA GLY A 58 21.49 20.75 15.41
C GLY A 58 22.19 21.44 14.26
N THR A 59 21.48 22.29 13.52
CA THR A 59 22.02 22.92 12.30
C THR A 59 22.10 24.44 12.40
N PHE A 60 22.59 25.10 11.35
CA PHE A 60 22.57 26.55 11.23
C PHE A 60 21.16 27.16 11.07
N SER A 61 20.16 26.38 10.65
CA SER A 61 18.82 26.90 10.29
C SER A 61 17.67 26.04 10.84
N GLY A 62 17.85 25.53 12.06
CA GLY A 62 16.84 24.79 12.81
C GLY A 62 17.37 23.52 13.45
N LEU A 63 16.51 22.95 14.29
CA LEU A 63 16.66 21.63 14.88
C LEU A 63 15.93 20.61 14.01
N ASN A 64 16.55 19.47 13.71
CA ASN A 64 15.95 18.40 12.92
C ASN A 64 15.81 17.16 13.80
N ARG A 65 14.66 16.51 13.74
CA ARG A 65 14.44 15.15 14.24
C ARG A 65 14.29 14.23 13.05
N TYR A 66 15.16 13.25 12.94
CA TYR A 66 15.27 12.32 11.83
C TYR A 66 14.78 10.93 12.26
N ASP A 67 13.86 10.36 11.48
CA ASP A 67 13.23 9.06 11.73
C ASP A 67 13.81 7.93 10.86
N GLY A 68 14.96 8.16 10.22
CA GLY A 68 15.56 7.22 9.26
C GLY A 68 15.12 7.45 7.81
N ARG A 69 14.10 8.28 7.56
CA ARG A 69 13.67 8.65 6.20
C ARG A 69 13.33 10.12 6.02
N ASN A 70 12.69 10.71 7.02
CA ASN A 70 12.14 12.05 6.99
C ASN A 70 12.72 12.89 8.11
N ASN A 71 12.93 14.17 7.82
CA ASN A 71 13.33 15.17 8.79
C ASN A 71 12.12 16.00 9.23
N THR A 72 11.80 15.97 10.52
CA THR A 72 10.89 16.94 11.14
C THR A 72 11.71 18.15 11.58
N ILE A 73 11.40 19.33 11.04
CA ILE A 73 12.19 20.54 11.25
C ILE A 73 11.49 21.50 12.22
N PHE A 74 12.20 21.91 13.27
CA PHE A 74 11.76 22.94 14.22
C PHE A 74 12.54 24.24 13.96
N ARG A 75 11.80 25.34 13.75
CA ARG A 75 12.34 26.69 13.47
C ARG A 75 11.69 27.75 14.36
N PRO A 76 12.38 28.88 14.60
CA PRO A 76 11.77 30.00 15.31
C PRO A 76 10.53 30.55 14.61
N GLY A 77 9.41 30.57 15.34
CA GLY A 77 8.17 31.19 14.95
C GLY A 77 8.16 32.68 15.29
N ARG A 78 7.66 33.53 14.38
CA ARG A 78 7.56 34.97 14.65
C ARG A 78 6.49 35.22 15.71
N GLY A 79 6.92 35.54 16.92
CA GLY A 79 6.02 35.85 18.04
C GLY A 79 5.31 34.64 18.64
N ASP A 80 5.78 33.43 18.32
CA ASP A 80 5.27 32.18 18.89
C ASP A 80 6.21 31.69 19.99
N ASN A 81 5.75 31.79 21.25
CA ASN A 81 6.53 31.38 22.41
C ASN A 81 6.65 29.85 22.54
N ASP A 82 5.86 29.08 21.78
CA ASP A 82 5.89 27.62 21.80
C ASP A 82 6.90 27.05 20.77
N SER A 83 7.58 27.92 20.02
CA SER A 83 8.60 27.55 19.03
C SER A 83 10.02 27.68 19.57
N ILE A 84 10.98 26.98 18.96
CA ILE A 84 12.39 27.10 19.33
C ILE A 84 12.87 28.54 19.17
N SER A 85 13.49 29.13 20.19
CA SER A 85 13.79 30.57 20.23
C SER A 85 14.97 31.01 19.35
N GLY A 86 15.79 30.09 18.86
CA GLY A 86 16.98 30.37 18.05
C GLY A 86 17.13 29.41 16.87
N SER A 87 17.67 29.90 15.75
CA SER A 87 17.81 29.10 14.52
C SER A 87 19.10 28.29 14.45
N VAL A 88 20.18 28.81 15.04
CA VAL A 88 21.48 28.11 15.07
C VAL A 88 21.54 27.29 16.34
N ILE A 89 21.70 25.98 16.18
CA ILE A 89 21.69 25.01 17.27
C ILE A 89 23.11 24.52 17.52
N PHE A 90 23.63 24.68 18.74
CA PHE A 90 25.02 24.30 19.07
C PHE A 90 25.15 23.05 19.93
N SER A 91 24.14 22.74 20.74
CA SER A 91 24.15 21.57 21.62
C SER A 91 22.74 21.02 21.77
N ILE A 92 22.65 19.70 21.86
CA ILE A 92 21.42 18.95 22.14
C ILE A 92 21.80 17.89 23.16
N LEU A 93 20.99 17.74 24.20
CA LEU A 93 21.17 16.72 25.23
C LEU A 93 19.79 16.18 25.61
N GLU A 94 19.63 14.86 25.64
CA GLU A 94 18.54 14.24 26.38
C GLU A 94 19.02 13.96 27.81
N ASP A 95 18.30 14.46 28.81
CA ASP A 95 18.63 14.15 30.20
C ASP A 95 18.10 12.78 30.63
N SER A 96 18.56 12.29 31.78
CA SER A 96 18.15 11.02 32.38
C SER A 96 16.64 10.91 32.65
N GLY A 97 15.92 12.03 32.65
CA GLY A 97 14.46 12.10 32.76
C GLY A 97 13.74 12.02 31.41
N GLY A 98 14.47 11.85 30.29
CA GLY A 98 13.93 11.78 28.94
C GLY A 98 13.56 13.13 28.33
N ARG A 99 14.00 14.25 28.91
CA ARG A 99 13.72 15.61 28.41
C ARG A 99 14.83 16.06 27.48
N ILE A 100 14.45 16.69 26.37
CA ILE A 100 15.41 17.16 25.37
C ILE A 100 15.69 18.65 25.58
N TRP A 101 16.95 18.97 25.84
CA TRP A 101 17.49 20.31 26.02
C TRP A 101 18.27 20.75 24.79
N VAL A 102 18.05 21.98 24.35
CA VAL A 102 18.61 22.52 23.12
C VAL A 102 19.26 23.88 23.37
N GLY A 103 20.55 23.97 23.11
CA GLY A 103 21.34 25.19 23.26
C GLY A 103 21.43 25.93 21.92
N THR A 104 21.09 27.22 21.92
CA THR A 104 21.00 28.03 20.70
C THR A 104 21.97 29.22 20.71
N ASP A 105 22.25 29.76 19.52
CA ASP A 105 22.93 31.05 19.37
C ASP A 105 21.95 32.21 19.55
N GLY A 106 22.00 32.88 20.70
CA GLY A 106 21.22 34.09 20.97
C GLY A 106 19.75 33.85 21.39
N GLY A 107 19.24 32.62 21.26
CA GLY A 107 17.93 32.20 21.75
C GLY A 107 17.94 31.56 23.15
N GLY A 108 19.11 31.39 23.78
CA GLY A 108 19.22 30.77 25.10
C GLY A 108 19.07 29.25 25.10
N LEU A 109 18.65 28.72 26.24
CA LEU A 109 18.41 27.30 26.46
C LEU A 109 16.94 26.99 26.20
N ASN A 110 16.63 25.97 25.41
CA ASN A 110 15.27 25.55 25.12
C ASN A 110 15.04 24.15 25.67
N LEU A 111 13.87 23.93 26.25
CA LEU A 111 13.38 22.62 26.66
C LEU A 111 12.27 22.19 25.70
N PHE A 112 12.45 21.04 25.04
CA PHE A 112 11.47 20.46 24.13
C PHE A 112 10.53 19.51 24.87
N ASP A 113 9.24 19.76 24.73
CA ASP A 113 8.18 18.87 25.19
C ASP A 113 7.85 17.85 24.08
N LYS A 114 8.19 16.58 24.32
CA LYS A 114 7.94 15.48 23.39
C LYS A 114 6.45 15.21 23.15
N GLU A 115 5.58 15.50 24.13
CA GLU A 115 4.15 15.23 23.98
C GLU A 115 3.50 16.26 23.07
N THR A 116 3.84 17.54 23.22
CA THR A 116 3.16 18.65 22.52
C THR A 116 3.96 19.24 21.36
N HIS A 117 5.22 18.83 21.20
CA HIS A 117 6.20 19.41 20.26
C HIS A 117 6.46 20.91 20.47
N LYS A 118 6.24 21.40 21.68
CA LYS A 118 6.45 22.81 22.05
C LYS A 118 7.80 23.01 22.71
N PHE A 119 8.27 24.24 22.68
CA PHE A 119 9.52 24.65 23.31
C PHE A 119 9.25 25.63 24.44
N LYS A 120 9.96 25.45 25.55
CA LYS A 120 10.08 26.44 26.62
C LYS A 120 11.47 27.05 26.59
N ALA A 121 11.57 28.36 26.33
CA ALA A 121 12.83 29.08 26.28
C ALA A 121 13.21 29.68 27.65
N TYR A 122 14.46 29.48 28.05
CA TYR A 122 15.11 30.09 29.21
C TYR A 122 16.10 31.13 28.70
N LEU A 123 15.80 32.40 28.96
CA LEU A 123 16.56 33.55 28.46
C LEU A 123 17.25 34.30 29.61
N LYS A 124 18.28 35.06 29.25
CA LYS A 124 18.91 36.06 30.10
C LYS A 124 17.94 37.19 30.37
N ASN A 125 17.69 37.44 31.64
CA ASN A 125 16.98 38.61 32.12
C ASN A 125 17.96 39.51 32.92
N PRO A 126 18.27 40.74 32.45
CA PRO A 126 19.13 41.67 33.19
C PRO A 126 18.61 42.04 34.59
N GLU A 127 17.30 41.92 34.83
CA GLU A 127 16.66 42.23 36.12
C GLU A 127 16.67 41.06 37.10
N ASP A 128 16.90 39.83 36.61
CA ASP A 128 16.94 38.63 37.43
C ASP A 128 18.35 37.98 37.39
N PRO A 129 19.17 38.14 38.45
CA PRO A 129 20.51 37.56 38.51
C PRO A 129 20.51 36.03 38.60
N LEU A 130 19.35 35.38 38.81
CA LEU A 130 19.20 33.93 38.80
C LEU A 130 18.76 33.39 37.43
N SER A 131 18.55 34.26 36.44
CA SER A 131 18.27 33.86 35.05
C SER A 131 19.54 33.36 34.33
N LEU A 132 19.39 32.91 33.08
CA LEU A 132 20.50 32.40 32.28
C LEU A 132 21.58 33.49 32.08
N PRO A 133 22.88 33.22 32.28
CA PRO A 133 23.89 34.29 32.26
C PRO A 133 24.18 34.85 30.85
N SER A 134 23.86 34.10 29.79
CA SER A 134 23.98 34.48 28.40
C SER A 134 23.05 33.66 27.51
N ASN A 135 22.50 34.27 26.46
CA ASN A 135 21.63 33.59 25.49
C ASN A 135 22.40 32.76 24.44
N GLN A 136 23.72 32.74 24.48
CA GLN A 136 24.54 31.91 23.60
C GLN A 136 24.99 30.68 24.35
N VAL A 137 24.29 29.56 24.15
CA VAL A 137 24.53 28.29 24.83
C VAL A 137 25.31 27.36 23.90
N PHE A 138 26.54 27.03 24.26
CA PHE A 138 27.44 26.20 23.43
C PHE A 138 27.50 24.74 23.88
N ALA A 139 27.30 24.47 25.16
CA ALA A 139 27.41 23.13 25.72
C ALA A 139 26.34 22.91 26.79
N ILE A 140 25.82 21.69 26.84
CA ILE A 140 24.89 21.22 27.86
C ILE A 140 25.37 19.84 28.26
N GLU A 141 25.47 19.59 29.55
CA GLU A 141 25.92 18.32 30.11
C GLU A 141 25.11 17.99 31.36
N GLU A 142 24.78 16.73 31.56
CA GLU A 142 24.19 16.22 32.80
C GLU A 142 25.27 15.53 33.63
N ASP A 143 25.33 15.82 34.93
CA ASP A 143 26.23 15.11 35.83
C ASP A 143 25.62 13.80 36.35
N LEU A 144 26.44 12.94 36.97
CA LEU A 144 25.97 11.64 37.47
C LEU A 144 24.90 11.71 38.58
N ASN A 145 24.59 12.90 39.11
CA ASN A 145 23.50 13.12 40.05
C ASN A 145 22.22 13.66 39.37
N GLY A 146 22.18 13.70 38.04
CA GLY A 146 21.06 14.22 37.26
C GLY A 146 20.95 15.74 37.26
N ARG A 147 22.04 16.47 37.56
CA ARG A 147 22.01 17.95 37.51
C ARG A 147 22.51 18.44 36.17
N LEU A 148 21.79 19.42 35.62
CA LEU A 148 22.08 19.99 34.31
C LEU A 148 23.04 21.18 34.41
N TRP A 149 24.11 21.13 33.62
CA TRP A 149 25.16 22.13 33.52
C TRP A 149 25.20 22.75 32.12
N ILE A 150 25.28 24.07 32.06
CA ILE A 150 25.14 24.84 30.83
C ILE A 150 26.37 25.73 30.64
N GLY A 151 27.09 25.51 29.55
CA GLY A 151 28.25 26.29 29.13
C GLY A 151 27.85 27.40 28.17
N THR A 152 28.19 28.64 28.51
CA THR A 152 27.82 29.81 27.70
C THR A 152 29.01 30.50 27.04
N ALA A 153 28.74 31.31 26.01
CA ALA A 153 29.75 32.04 25.23
C ALA A 153 30.53 33.13 25.99
N GLY A 154 30.19 33.43 27.23
CA GLY A 154 30.80 34.52 27.98
C GLY A 154 30.13 34.85 29.32
N GLY A 155 29.14 34.07 29.75
CA GLY A 155 28.52 34.18 31.08
C GLY A 155 29.05 33.15 32.08
N GLY A 156 30.05 32.36 31.70
CA GLY A 156 30.55 31.24 32.49
C GLY A 156 29.63 30.03 32.43
N LEU A 157 29.70 29.23 33.50
CA LEU A 157 28.98 27.97 33.70
C LEU A 157 27.71 28.23 34.51
N ALA A 158 26.58 27.70 34.07
CA ALA A 158 25.32 27.76 34.80
C ALA A 158 24.86 26.36 35.23
N LEU A 159 24.48 26.21 36.50
CA LEU A 159 23.85 25.00 37.02
C LEU A 159 22.35 25.23 37.16
N TYR A 160 21.53 24.43 36.50
CA TYR A 160 20.07 24.50 36.63
C TYR A 160 19.63 24.00 38.01
N ARG A 161 18.85 24.81 38.72
CA ARG A 161 18.36 24.51 40.09
C ARG A 161 16.88 24.14 40.14
N GLY A 162 16.19 24.09 39.00
CA GLY A 162 14.73 24.03 38.94
C GLY A 162 14.10 25.42 39.02
N ASP A 163 12.78 25.49 38.82
CA ASP A 163 11.98 26.72 38.88
C ASP A 163 12.58 27.90 38.10
N GLU A 164 13.15 27.62 36.91
CA GLU A 164 13.74 28.62 36.01
C GLU A 164 14.97 29.36 36.58
N LYS A 165 15.59 28.83 37.64
CA LYS A 165 16.74 29.45 38.31
C LYS A 165 18.04 28.72 38.01
N PHE A 166 19.11 29.51 37.92
CA PHE A 166 20.46 29.07 37.63
C PHE A 166 21.45 29.57 38.69
N LEU A 167 22.37 28.70 39.10
CA LEU A 167 23.56 29.10 39.84
C LEU A 167 24.68 29.39 38.84
N ILE A 168 25.17 30.62 38.83
CA ILE A 168 26.19 31.09 37.87
C ILE A 168 27.58 31.02 38.50
N LEU A 169 28.50 30.33 37.82
CA LEU A 169 29.92 30.22 38.14
C LEU A 169 30.75 30.83 37.01
N ASN A 170 31.45 31.92 37.28
CA ASN A 170 32.23 32.69 36.31
C ASN A 170 33.62 33.07 36.88
N GLU A 171 34.46 33.72 36.07
CA GLU A 171 35.81 34.18 36.44
C GLU A 171 35.78 35.12 37.66
N ALA A 172 34.72 35.92 37.80
CA ALA A 172 34.63 36.93 38.85
C ALA A 172 34.22 36.35 40.22
N ASN A 173 33.41 35.29 40.24
CA ASN A 173 32.82 34.74 41.46
C ASN A 173 33.30 33.32 41.82
N SER A 174 34.10 32.70 40.94
CA SER A 174 34.58 31.35 41.10
C SER A 174 36.04 31.23 40.64
N ASN A 175 36.60 30.02 40.66
CA ASN A 175 37.96 29.75 40.19
C ASN A 175 37.98 29.26 38.73
N LEU A 176 36.91 29.48 37.95
CA LEU A 176 36.84 29.17 36.52
C LEU A 176 37.94 29.94 35.76
N ILE A 177 38.65 29.28 34.83
CA ILE A 177 39.76 29.89 34.07
C ILE A 177 39.28 30.93 33.06
N ASN A 178 38.11 30.70 32.44
CA ASN A 178 37.55 31.61 31.45
C ASN A 178 36.02 31.45 31.30
N ASP A 179 35.33 32.57 31.11
CA ASP A 179 33.87 32.63 31.00
C ASP A 179 33.30 32.14 29.67
N ARG A 180 34.15 31.91 28.67
CA ARG A 180 33.75 31.41 27.35
C ARG A 180 33.91 29.91 27.29
N ILE A 181 32.83 29.21 27.62
CA ILE A 181 32.80 27.75 27.66
C ILE A 181 32.40 27.22 26.29
N ARG A 182 33.14 26.21 25.81
CA ARG A 182 32.93 25.60 24.48
C ARG A 182 32.41 24.18 24.55
N THR A 183 32.79 23.42 25.58
CA THR A 183 32.41 22.02 25.76
C THR A 183 32.48 21.70 27.25
N ILE A 184 31.64 20.77 27.67
CA ILE A 184 31.63 20.21 29.02
C ILE A 184 31.62 18.69 28.85
N LEU A 185 32.27 17.95 29.75
CA LEU A 185 32.23 16.50 29.81
C LEU A 185 32.17 16.08 31.29
N CYS A 186 31.20 15.26 31.66
CA CYS A 186 31.18 14.60 32.96
C CYS A 186 31.99 13.30 32.91
N ASP A 187 32.93 13.12 33.83
CA ASP A 187 33.69 11.87 33.95
C ASP A 187 33.06 10.87 34.94
N ASN A 188 33.53 9.64 34.93
CA ASN A 188 33.08 8.55 35.81
C ASN A 188 33.26 8.85 37.31
N LYS A 189 34.07 9.86 37.67
CA LYS A 189 34.31 10.29 39.06
C LYS A 189 33.39 11.45 39.46
N ASN A 190 32.39 11.75 38.64
CA ASN A 190 31.45 12.85 38.76
C ASN A 190 32.13 14.22 38.80
N ARG A 191 33.20 14.39 38.03
CA ARG A 191 33.90 15.67 37.85
C ARG A 191 33.56 16.22 36.47
N LEU A 192 33.41 17.53 36.37
CA LEU A 192 33.12 18.21 35.12
C LEU A 192 34.39 18.80 34.54
N TRP A 193 34.77 18.32 33.37
CA TRP A 193 35.82 18.85 32.55
C TRP A 193 35.24 19.93 31.64
N ILE A 194 35.75 21.15 31.78
CA ILE A 194 35.18 22.34 31.17
C ILE A 194 36.22 22.92 30.21
N GLY A 195 35.97 22.74 28.92
CA GLY A 195 36.79 23.30 27.87
C GLY A 195 36.42 24.76 27.60
N THR A 196 37.40 25.65 27.70
CA THR A 196 37.21 27.11 27.50
C THR A 196 38.08 27.63 26.35
N GLU A 197 37.93 28.92 26.01
CA GLU A 197 38.81 29.58 25.05
C GLU A 197 40.23 29.86 25.58
N LYS A 198 40.51 29.65 26.87
CA LYS A 198 41.86 29.86 27.45
C LYS A 198 42.47 28.63 28.10
N GLY A 199 41.89 27.46 27.85
CA GLY A 199 42.34 26.18 28.38
C GLY A 199 41.25 25.42 29.09
N LEU A 200 41.66 24.53 30.00
CA LEU A 200 40.79 23.54 30.64
C LEU A 200 40.53 23.93 32.10
N SER A 201 39.29 23.76 32.55
CA SER A 201 38.92 23.80 33.97
C SER A 201 38.37 22.46 34.42
N LEU A 202 38.58 22.12 35.69
CA LEU A 202 38.00 20.94 36.31
C LEU A 202 37.20 21.34 37.54
N TYR A 203 35.95 20.89 37.60
CA TYR A 203 35.04 21.12 38.71
C TYR A 203 34.66 19.80 39.36
N ASP A 204 34.97 19.62 40.63
CA ASP A 204 34.50 18.45 41.39
C ASP A 204 33.11 18.74 41.94
N THR A 205 32.13 17.99 41.44
CA THR A 205 30.73 18.24 41.77
C THR A 205 30.34 17.79 43.18
N ARG A 206 31.20 16.98 43.85
CA ARG A 206 31.02 16.55 45.23
C ARG A 206 31.46 17.61 46.23
N SER A 207 32.66 18.16 46.07
CA SER A 207 33.14 19.27 46.91
C SER A 207 32.56 20.63 46.52
N GLY A 208 32.03 20.76 45.31
CA GLY A 208 31.49 22.00 44.76
C GLY A 208 32.56 23.04 44.43
N ARG A 209 33.80 22.60 44.17
CA ARG A 209 34.96 23.47 43.97
C ARG A 209 35.68 23.17 42.66
N PHE A 210 36.22 24.23 42.06
CA PHE A 210 37.18 24.10 40.96
C PHE A 210 38.55 23.67 41.49
N LEU A 211 39.19 22.77 40.76
CA LEU A 211 40.46 22.16 41.12
C LEU A 211 41.65 22.75 40.33
N ASN A 212 41.42 23.78 39.53
CA ASN A 212 42.35 24.33 38.53
C ASN A 212 43.80 24.62 38.99
N LYS A 213 44.01 25.00 40.27
CA LYS A 213 45.34 25.42 40.77
C LYS A 213 46.26 24.26 41.20
N SER A 214 45.84 22.99 41.04
CA SER A 214 46.53 21.86 41.67
C SER A 214 46.65 20.57 40.84
N PHE A 215 46.06 20.47 39.64
CA PHE A 215 45.37 19.20 39.35
C PHE A 215 45.95 18.29 38.26
N ILE A 216 46.66 18.79 37.25
CA ILE A 216 47.07 17.93 36.13
C ILE A 216 48.45 18.30 35.60
N PRO A 217 49.50 17.54 35.94
CA PRO A 217 50.81 17.65 35.29
C PRO A 217 50.69 17.74 33.75
N GLY A 218 51.35 18.72 33.13
CA GLY A 218 51.30 18.92 31.67
C GLY A 218 50.15 19.79 31.16
N SER A 219 49.13 20.13 31.97
CA SER A 219 48.03 21.00 31.53
C SER A 219 48.45 22.43 31.19
N GLU A 220 49.65 22.85 31.61
CA GLU A 220 50.26 24.14 31.22
C GLU A 220 50.36 24.29 29.69
N MET A 221 50.50 23.18 28.96
CA MET A 221 50.50 23.16 27.49
C MET A 221 49.16 23.59 26.88
N LEU A 222 48.06 23.44 27.62
CA LEU A 222 46.72 23.81 27.20
C LEU A 222 46.39 25.27 27.53
N ARG A 223 47.27 25.99 28.22
CA ARG A 223 47.05 27.39 28.58
C ARG A 223 47.00 28.24 27.31
N GLU A 224 45.99 29.12 27.22
CA GLU A 224 45.70 29.90 26.01
C GLU A 224 45.34 29.06 24.76
N SER A 225 45.09 27.75 24.93
CA SER A 225 44.55 26.90 23.86
C SER A 225 43.03 26.91 23.90
N PHE A 226 42.40 26.98 22.72
CA PHE A 226 40.95 26.91 22.59
C PHE A 226 40.55 25.45 22.63
N ILE A 227 39.98 25.01 23.75
CA ILE A 227 39.46 23.65 23.89
C ILE A 227 38.15 23.57 23.13
N ARG A 228 38.09 22.69 22.12
CA ARG A 228 36.95 22.59 21.20
C ARG A 228 36.08 21.36 21.46
N SER A 229 36.70 20.27 21.88
CA SER A 229 36.01 19.01 22.17
C SER A 229 36.74 18.26 23.28
N LEU A 230 35.97 17.55 24.09
CA LEU A 230 36.45 16.62 25.10
C LEU A 230 35.75 15.28 24.82
N TYR A 231 36.50 14.19 24.90
CA TYR A 231 35.95 12.85 24.68
C TYR A 231 36.58 11.88 25.67
N PRO A 232 35.78 11.07 26.39
CA PRO A 232 36.30 10.12 27.37
C PRO A 232 37.09 8.99 26.68
N ASP A 233 38.12 8.50 27.35
CA ASP A 233 38.89 7.33 26.96
C ASP A 233 38.50 6.12 27.82
N GLU A 234 38.76 4.90 27.34
CA GLU A 234 38.32 3.66 28.03
C GLU A 234 38.97 3.46 29.41
N ASN A 235 40.13 4.09 29.66
CA ASN A 235 40.92 3.96 30.89
C ASN A 235 40.85 5.18 31.81
N ASP A 236 39.67 5.80 32.00
CA ASP A 236 39.50 7.06 32.76
C ASP A 236 40.30 8.27 32.20
N GLY A 237 40.89 8.11 31.01
CA GLY A 237 41.60 9.16 30.28
C GLY A 237 40.64 10.07 29.53
N ILE A 238 41.17 11.15 28.95
CA ILE A 238 40.38 12.10 28.17
C ILE A 238 41.17 12.58 26.95
N TRP A 239 40.54 12.47 25.79
CA TRP A 239 41.00 13.07 24.55
C TRP A 239 40.55 14.53 24.47
N ILE A 240 41.50 15.42 24.20
CA ILE A 240 41.31 16.87 24.25
C ILE A 240 41.63 17.45 22.88
N GLY A 241 40.58 17.85 22.15
CA GLY A 241 40.68 18.50 20.85
C GLY A 241 40.84 20.02 21.01
N THR A 242 41.88 20.59 20.40
CA THR A 242 42.17 22.02 20.50
C THR A 242 42.34 22.67 19.13
N ASN A 243 42.45 24.01 19.12
CA ASN A 243 42.89 24.74 17.92
C ASN A 243 44.36 24.51 17.53
N GLN A 244 45.17 23.92 18.42
CA GLN A 244 46.60 23.67 18.19
C GLN A 244 46.91 22.21 17.84
N GLY A 245 45.95 21.30 18.00
CA GLY A 245 46.10 19.87 17.74
C GLY A 245 45.37 19.00 18.78
N LEU A 246 45.80 17.76 18.90
CA LEU A 246 45.24 16.76 19.82
C LEU A 246 46.14 16.61 21.06
N PHE A 247 45.50 16.51 22.22
CA PHE A 247 46.14 16.16 23.48
C PHE A 247 45.39 15.00 24.13
N HIS A 248 46.07 14.25 24.99
CA HIS A 248 45.50 13.15 25.76
C HIS A 248 45.89 13.29 27.22
N PHE A 249 44.90 13.12 28.09
CA PHE A 249 45.10 12.95 29.51
C PHE A 249 45.02 11.45 29.82
N ASP A 250 46.13 10.86 30.28
CA ASP A 250 46.28 9.43 30.53
C ASP A 250 45.85 9.00 31.95
N GLY A 251 45.21 9.90 32.71
CA GLY A 251 44.90 9.70 34.13
C GLY A 251 45.93 10.31 35.08
N GLU A 252 47.16 10.56 34.62
CA GLU A 252 48.24 11.18 35.40
C GLU A 252 48.64 12.56 34.86
N SER A 253 48.77 12.69 33.54
CA SER A 253 49.34 13.86 32.88
C SER A 253 48.71 14.14 31.52
N VAL A 254 48.73 15.40 31.09
CA VAL A 254 48.37 15.79 29.72
C VAL A 254 49.61 15.74 28.83
N ARG A 255 49.48 15.08 27.68
CA ARG A 255 50.52 14.97 26.65
C ARG A 255 49.97 15.39 25.29
N SER A 256 50.82 16.00 24.46
CA SER A 256 50.47 16.27 23.06
C SER A 256 50.58 14.99 22.24
N VAL A 257 49.67 14.82 21.29
CA VAL A 257 49.69 13.71 20.33
C VAL A 257 50.08 14.25 18.96
N ALA A 258 51.12 13.66 18.38
CA ALA A 258 51.63 14.08 17.08
C ALA A 258 50.63 13.71 15.99
N LEU A 259 50.10 14.74 15.31
CA LEU A 259 49.23 14.58 14.15
C LEU A 259 50.07 14.59 12.85
N PRO A 260 49.63 13.90 11.79
CA PRO A 260 50.28 13.96 10.48
C PRO A 260 50.38 15.38 9.92
N GLU A 261 49.39 16.21 10.22
CA GLU A 261 49.31 17.61 9.85
C GLU A 261 48.81 18.43 11.05
N LYS A 262 49.40 19.62 11.27
CA LYS A 262 48.90 20.55 12.29
C LYS A 262 47.55 21.13 11.87
N THR A 263 46.48 20.72 12.54
CA THR A 263 45.13 21.21 12.29
C THR A 263 44.33 21.36 13.59
N SER A 264 43.24 22.13 13.51
CA SER A 264 42.32 22.31 14.62
C SER A 264 41.38 21.11 14.70
N ILE A 265 41.35 20.46 15.86
CA ILE A 265 40.43 19.34 16.13
C ILE A 265 39.11 19.91 16.63
N ARG A 266 38.02 19.56 15.96
CA ARG A 266 36.67 20.10 16.19
C ARG A 266 35.79 19.16 16.98
N SER A 267 35.97 17.86 16.78
CA SER A 267 35.19 16.80 17.41
C SER A 267 36.00 15.52 17.39
N ILE A 268 35.72 14.63 18.34
CA ILE A 268 36.43 13.38 18.58
C ILE A 268 35.38 12.32 18.87
N THR A 269 35.54 11.13 18.29
CA THR A 269 34.82 9.92 18.69
C THR A 269 35.76 8.72 18.58
N SER A 270 35.38 7.58 19.14
CA SER A 270 36.13 6.33 19.00
C SER A 270 35.24 5.19 18.57
N ASP A 271 35.81 4.24 17.85
CA ASP A 271 35.16 3.00 17.45
C ASP A 271 36.18 1.85 17.39
N ASN A 272 35.95 0.76 18.14
CA ASN A 272 36.69 -0.50 18.08
C ASN A 272 38.20 -0.39 17.78
N GLY A 273 38.97 0.26 18.66
CA GLY A 273 40.43 0.41 18.48
C GLY A 273 40.86 1.57 17.57
N TYR A 274 39.92 2.35 17.05
CA TYR A 274 40.15 3.54 16.23
C TYR A 274 39.70 4.82 16.92
N LEU A 275 40.51 5.88 16.81
CA LEU A 275 40.16 7.24 17.22
C LEU A 275 39.89 8.11 15.98
N TRP A 276 38.69 8.64 15.89
CA TRP A 276 38.21 9.47 14.80
C TRP A 276 38.25 10.94 15.19
N LEU A 277 38.89 11.77 14.37
CA LEU A 277 39.10 13.19 14.62
C LEU A 277 38.53 14.01 13.49
N GLY A 278 37.50 14.79 13.79
CA GLY A 278 36.93 15.77 12.87
C GLY A 278 37.77 17.04 12.90
N THR A 279 38.20 17.52 11.74
CA THR A 279 39.10 18.69 11.63
C THR A 279 38.45 19.88 10.95
N GLU A 280 38.99 21.09 11.19
CA GLU A 280 38.48 22.32 10.56
C GLU A 280 38.71 22.39 9.05
N ARG A 281 39.72 21.67 8.52
CA ARG A 281 40.19 21.84 7.12
C ARG A 281 40.62 20.56 6.41
N SER A 282 41.07 19.55 7.14
CA SER A 282 41.78 18.39 6.57
C SER A 282 40.87 17.16 6.42
N GLY A 283 39.56 17.29 6.64
CA GLY A 283 38.63 16.16 6.68
C GLY A 283 38.69 15.44 8.02
N ILE A 284 38.71 14.11 7.98
CA ILE A 284 38.76 13.22 9.14
C ILE A 284 40.16 12.60 9.24
N PHE A 285 40.75 12.60 10.43
CA PHE A 285 41.89 11.74 10.74
C PHE A 285 41.43 10.55 11.57
N ILE A 286 41.94 9.37 11.24
CA ILE A 286 41.70 8.12 11.96
C ILE A 286 43.05 7.61 12.47
N LEU A 287 43.16 7.40 13.77
CA LEU A 287 44.29 6.73 14.40
C LEU A 287 43.92 5.30 14.73
N ASP A 288 44.69 4.35 14.20
CA ASP A 288 44.65 2.94 14.59
C ASP A 288 45.54 2.76 15.83
N PHE A 289 44.97 2.38 16.98
CA PHE A 289 45.73 2.24 18.22
C PHE A 289 46.68 1.04 18.20
N GLU A 290 46.35 -0.04 17.48
CA GLU A 290 47.17 -1.24 17.43
C GLU A 290 48.41 -1.02 16.55
N LYS A 291 48.21 -0.42 15.38
CA LYS A 291 49.27 -0.18 14.40
C LYS A 291 50.01 1.14 14.63
N ASN A 292 49.46 2.00 15.49
CA ASN A 292 49.91 3.38 15.69
C ASN A 292 50.08 4.12 14.36
N SER A 293 49.11 3.95 13.46
CA SER A 293 49.14 4.47 12.10
C SER A 293 47.97 5.42 11.84
N TRP A 294 48.20 6.43 11.02
CA TRP A 294 47.20 7.44 10.68
C TRP A 294 46.64 7.21 9.28
N LYS A 295 45.31 7.33 9.16
CA LYS A 295 44.61 7.47 7.88
C LYS A 295 43.92 8.82 7.82
N ARG A 296 43.93 9.46 6.66
CA ARG A 296 43.22 10.72 6.40
C ARG A 296 42.12 10.45 5.38
N LEU A 297 40.90 10.88 5.68
CA LEU A 297 39.77 10.85 4.77
C LEU A 297 39.37 12.28 4.43
N ASN A 298 39.40 12.63 3.15
CA ASN A 298 39.09 13.95 2.62
C ASN A 298 38.35 13.83 1.27
N GLU A 299 37.92 14.95 0.70
CA GLU A 299 37.23 15.01 -0.60
C GLU A 299 38.07 14.47 -1.79
N GLU A 300 39.40 14.33 -1.62
CA GLU A 300 40.30 13.87 -2.68
C GLU A 300 40.44 12.34 -2.70
N ASN A 301 40.33 11.69 -1.54
CA ASN A 301 40.60 10.26 -1.38
C ASN A 301 39.42 9.46 -0.80
N SER A 302 38.29 10.11 -0.55
CA SER A 302 37.05 9.49 -0.07
C SER A 302 35.84 10.25 -0.60
N ASN A 303 34.65 9.67 -0.48
CA ASN A 303 33.40 10.32 -0.91
C ASN A 303 32.75 11.18 0.19
N ILE A 304 33.52 11.69 1.15
CA ILE A 304 33.01 12.62 2.16
C ILE A 304 32.59 13.93 1.49
N SER A 305 31.43 14.47 1.88
CA SER A 305 30.83 15.62 1.20
C SER A 305 31.60 16.94 1.38
N TYR A 306 32.34 17.08 2.48
CA TYR A 306 33.09 18.30 2.77
C TYR A 306 34.20 18.12 3.80
N ASN A 307 35.35 18.75 3.60
CA ASN A 307 36.52 18.63 4.46
C ASN A 307 36.42 19.33 5.83
N LYS A 308 35.41 20.17 6.05
CA LYS A 308 35.23 20.91 7.32
C LYS A 308 34.29 20.13 8.23
N ILE A 309 34.85 19.27 9.06
CA ILE A 309 34.10 18.41 9.97
C ILE A 309 33.85 19.15 11.28
N ARG A 310 32.58 19.29 11.64
CA ARG A 310 32.16 20.11 12.77
C ARG A 310 31.77 19.28 13.99
N SER A 311 31.16 18.12 13.75
CA SER A 311 30.75 17.15 14.77
C SER A 311 30.96 15.73 14.25
N LEU A 312 31.39 14.85 15.14
CA LEU A 312 31.39 13.41 14.98
C LEU A 312 30.53 12.83 16.10
N TYR A 313 29.73 11.81 15.78
CA TYR A 313 28.87 11.12 16.73
C TYR A 313 28.86 9.64 16.38
N LYS A 314 29.19 8.79 17.35
CA LYS A 314 28.96 7.35 17.24
C LYS A 314 27.63 7.03 17.92
N ASP A 315 26.72 6.40 17.19
CA ASP A 315 25.46 5.94 17.78
C ASP A 315 25.62 4.58 18.48
N GLU A 316 24.58 4.15 19.17
CA GLU A 316 24.57 2.88 19.91
C GLU A 316 24.70 1.65 19.00
N SER A 317 24.36 1.78 17.71
CA SER A 317 24.56 0.72 16.72
C SER A 317 25.99 0.66 16.18
N GLY A 318 26.85 1.59 16.57
CA GLY A 318 28.24 1.67 16.11
C GLY A 318 28.44 2.50 14.84
N LEU A 319 27.38 3.08 14.28
CA LEU A 319 27.52 3.94 13.09
C LEU A 319 28.18 5.27 13.45
N ILE A 320 29.01 5.76 12.54
CA ILE A 320 29.71 7.03 12.69
C ILE A 320 29.05 8.08 11.82
N TRP A 321 28.50 9.10 12.46
CA TRP A 321 27.88 10.25 11.84
C TRP A 321 28.85 11.42 11.88
N ALA A 322 29.10 12.04 10.73
CA ALA A 322 29.99 13.18 10.57
C ALA A 322 29.24 14.39 10.01
N GLY A 323 28.92 15.33 10.91
CA GLY A 323 28.31 16.60 10.57
C GLY A 323 29.36 17.58 10.03
N THR A 324 29.10 18.14 8.86
CA THR A 324 30.03 19.05 8.17
C THR A 324 29.55 20.50 8.23
N ARG A 325 30.44 21.43 7.89
CA ARG A 325 30.10 22.86 7.69
C ARG A 325 29.88 23.17 6.20
N GLY A 326 28.84 22.59 5.60
CA GLY A 326 28.42 22.91 4.23
C GLY A 326 27.99 21.72 3.37
N GLY A 327 28.33 20.49 3.76
CA GLY A 327 28.00 19.27 3.03
C GLY A 327 26.99 18.35 3.74
N GLY A 328 26.28 18.82 4.77
CA GLY A 328 25.29 18.02 5.51
C GLY A 328 25.95 17.01 6.45
N VAL A 329 25.34 15.83 6.57
CA VAL A 329 25.79 14.72 7.41
C VAL A 329 26.34 13.60 6.53
N ASN A 330 27.48 13.04 6.89
CA ASN A 330 28.03 11.83 6.28
C ASN A 330 27.86 10.68 7.28
N LEU A 331 27.29 9.57 6.83
CA LEU A 331 27.09 8.34 7.60
C LEU A 331 28.09 7.29 7.14
N PHE A 332 28.82 6.72 8.07
CA PHE A 332 29.75 5.62 7.84
C PHE A 332 29.39 4.42 8.68
N ASN A 333 29.39 3.25 8.04
CA ASN A 333 29.24 1.97 8.69
C ASN A 333 30.64 1.33 8.86
N PRO A 334 31.23 1.27 10.07
CA PRO A 334 32.57 0.70 10.26
C PRO A 334 32.71 -0.73 9.77
N SER A 335 31.64 -1.51 9.90
CA SER A 335 31.53 -2.86 9.40
C SER A 335 31.76 -3.02 7.90
N SER A 336 31.55 -1.95 7.12
CA SER A 336 31.76 -2.01 5.66
C SER A 336 33.22 -2.25 5.27
N THR A 337 34.17 -1.94 6.15
CA THR A 337 35.60 -2.19 5.93
C THR A 337 35.99 -3.66 5.97
N LEU A 338 35.09 -4.54 6.42
CA LEU A 338 35.29 -5.99 6.41
C LEU A 338 35.14 -6.59 5.00
N ILE A 339 34.49 -5.86 4.08
CA ILE A 339 34.32 -6.25 2.69
C ILE A 339 35.41 -5.58 1.86
N LYS A 340 36.27 -6.39 1.25
CA LYS A 340 37.26 -5.92 0.29
C LYS A 340 36.62 -5.75 -1.08
N THR A 341 36.97 -4.67 -1.78
CA THR A 341 36.42 -4.37 -3.10
C THR A 341 37.51 -4.31 -4.16
N TYR A 342 37.28 -4.94 -5.30
CA TYR A 342 38.15 -4.89 -6.47
C TYR A 342 37.38 -4.26 -7.64
N THR A 343 37.89 -3.16 -8.18
CA THR A 343 37.26 -2.40 -9.28
C THR A 343 38.22 -2.28 -10.47
N ALA A 344 37.73 -1.84 -11.61
CA ALA A 344 38.61 -1.52 -12.73
C ALA A 344 39.38 -0.22 -12.46
N GLU A 345 40.70 -0.24 -12.63
CA GLU A 345 41.57 0.94 -12.57
C GLU A 345 42.23 1.15 -13.94
N ALA A 346 42.61 2.40 -14.22
CA ALA A 346 43.12 2.80 -15.54
C ALA A 346 44.47 2.15 -15.91
N GLU A 347 45.24 1.66 -14.94
CA GLU A 347 46.54 1.00 -15.16
C GLU A 347 46.74 -0.19 -14.21
N ALA A 348 47.28 -1.30 -14.75
CA ALA A 348 47.77 -2.43 -13.97
C ALA A 348 48.90 -1.99 -13.02
N PRO A 349 49.10 -2.62 -11.84
CA PRO A 349 48.75 -4.00 -11.57
C PRO A 349 47.75 -4.23 -10.42
N TYR A 350 46.84 -3.29 -10.15
CA TYR A 350 45.91 -3.41 -9.00
C TYR A 350 44.43 -3.29 -9.35
N GLY A 351 44.09 -3.00 -10.61
CA GLY A 351 42.72 -2.95 -11.11
C GLY A 351 42.32 -4.18 -11.92
N LEU A 352 41.02 -4.44 -12.00
CA LEU A 352 40.43 -5.41 -12.92
C LEU A 352 40.59 -4.90 -14.37
N SER A 353 40.75 -5.82 -15.33
CA SER A 353 40.79 -5.46 -16.76
C SER A 353 39.48 -4.85 -17.26
N ASN A 354 38.35 -5.28 -16.67
CA ASN A 354 37.02 -4.74 -16.91
C ASN A 354 36.16 -4.99 -15.66
N PRO A 355 35.30 -4.05 -15.23
CA PRO A 355 34.52 -4.21 -14.01
C PRO A 355 33.39 -5.25 -14.13
N HIS A 356 32.96 -5.61 -15.33
CA HIS A 356 31.87 -6.56 -15.54
C HIS A 356 32.36 -8.00 -15.44
N ILE A 357 32.05 -8.65 -14.31
CA ILE A 357 32.50 -10.01 -14.03
C ILE A 357 31.50 -11.04 -14.57
N ARG A 358 32.01 -12.10 -15.20
CA ARG A 358 31.22 -13.19 -15.78
C ARG A 358 31.40 -14.52 -15.04
N GLN A 359 32.62 -14.92 -14.75
CA GLN A 359 32.89 -16.12 -13.93
C GLN A 359 34.22 -15.95 -13.19
N MET A 360 34.35 -16.63 -12.05
CA MET A 360 35.59 -16.74 -11.31
C MET A 360 35.94 -18.21 -11.06
N GLU A 361 37.23 -18.56 -11.13
CA GLU A 361 37.72 -19.92 -10.90
C GLU A 361 39.03 -19.88 -10.09
N GLU A 362 39.11 -20.68 -9.02
CA GLU A 362 40.32 -20.83 -8.21
C GLU A 362 41.23 -21.92 -8.79
N ARG A 363 42.42 -21.51 -9.21
CA ARG A 363 43.42 -22.41 -9.80
C ARG A 363 44.06 -23.32 -8.76
N SER A 364 44.65 -24.42 -9.24
CA SER A 364 45.46 -25.33 -8.42
C SER A 364 46.62 -24.65 -7.68
N ASP A 365 47.16 -23.54 -8.20
CA ASP A 365 48.22 -22.72 -7.58
C ASP A 365 47.71 -21.69 -6.55
N GLY A 366 46.39 -21.54 -6.40
CA GLY A 366 45.74 -20.60 -5.49
C GLY A 366 45.51 -19.20 -6.07
N SER A 367 45.88 -18.95 -7.33
CA SER A 367 45.48 -17.73 -8.05
C SER A 367 44.00 -17.78 -8.43
N LEU A 368 43.36 -16.62 -8.50
CA LEU A 368 41.97 -16.50 -8.93
C LEU A 368 41.92 -15.98 -10.36
N TRP A 369 41.34 -16.77 -11.26
CA TRP A 369 41.08 -16.34 -12.64
C TRP A 369 39.69 -15.73 -12.71
N VAL A 370 39.61 -14.54 -13.28
CA VAL A 370 38.38 -13.75 -13.37
C VAL A 370 38.09 -13.50 -14.85
N ALA A 371 37.04 -14.14 -15.36
CA ALA A 371 36.50 -13.86 -16.68
C ALA A 371 35.70 -12.57 -16.66
N THR A 372 35.95 -11.71 -17.64
CA THR A 372 35.30 -10.40 -17.75
C THR A 372 34.57 -10.22 -19.07
N ASP A 373 33.62 -9.29 -19.10
CA ASP A 373 32.87 -8.92 -20.31
C ASP A 373 33.69 -7.94 -21.17
N GLY A 374 34.57 -8.48 -22.01
CA GLY A 374 35.35 -7.70 -22.97
C GLY A 374 36.68 -7.17 -22.46
N GLY A 375 37.14 -7.65 -21.29
CA GLY A 375 38.48 -7.39 -20.76
C GLY A 375 39.37 -8.63 -20.73
N GLY A 376 38.95 -9.74 -21.35
CA GLY A 376 39.64 -11.03 -21.27
C GLY A 376 39.63 -11.61 -19.86
N ILE A 377 40.78 -12.15 -19.43
CA ILE A 377 40.95 -12.79 -18.11
C ILE A 377 41.83 -11.91 -17.22
N THR A 378 41.34 -11.57 -16.03
CA THR A 378 42.18 -11.02 -14.96
C THR A 378 42.66 -12.14 -14.05
N VAL A 379 43.96 -12.22 -13.79
CA VAL A 379 44.56 -13.16 -12.83
C VAL A 379 44.91 -12.40 -11.56
N LEU A 380 44.20 -12.71 -10.47
CA LEU A 380 44.40 -12.13 -9.14
C LEU A 380 45.28 -13.06 -8.30
N ASP A 381 46.47 -12.58 -7.93
CA ASP A 381 47.27 -13.17 -6.86
C ASP A 381 46.71 -12.72 -5.51
N ARG A 382 46.05 -13.63 -4.81
CA ARG A 382 45.39 -13.38 -3.52
C ARG A 382 46.36 -13.02 -2.39
N LYS A 383 47.65 -13.38 -2.49
CA LYS A 383 48.66 -13.07 -1.44
C LYS A 383 49.16 -11.64 -1.57
N THR A 384 49.36 -11.17 -2.79
CA THR A 384 49.92 -9.84 -3.08
C THR A 384 48.85 -8.82 -3.46
N SER A 385 47.61 -9.27 -3.71
CA SER A 385 46.53 -8.49 -4.33
C SER A 385 46.89 -7.91 -5.70
N ARG A 386 47.93 -8.47 -6.34
CA ARG A 386 48.37 -8.06 -7.67
C ARG A 386 47.48 -8.69 -8.72
N MET A 387 47.09 -7.90 -9.70
CA MET A 387 46.31 -8.30 -10.87
C MET A 387 47.15 -8.20 -12.13
N ASP A 388 47.19 -9.30 -12.88
CA ASP A 388 47.72 -9.34 -14.24
C ASP A 388 46.56 -9.56 -15.21
N TRP A 389 46.64 -8.96 -16.40
CA TRP A 389 45.60 -9.08 -17.42
C TRP A 389 46.09 -9.94 -18.57
N ILE A 390 45.22 -10.81 -19.04
CA ILE A 390 45.44 -11.67 -20.19
C ILE A 390 44.42 -11.27 -21.25
N ASP A 391 44.92 -10.67 -22.33
CA ASP A 391 44.13 -10.42 -23.53
C ASP A 391 44.03 -11.71 -24.36
N VAL A 392 42.80 -12.08 -24.73
CA VAL A 392 42.48 -13.25 -25.55
C VAL A 392 42.29 -12.86 -27.02
N ASN A 393 42.34 -11.56 -27.36
CA ASN A 393 42.30 -11.07 -28.73
C ASN A 393 43.62 -11.31 -29.46
N ASP A 394 43.68 -12.38 -30.25
CA ASP A 394 44.63 -12.47 -31.36
C ASP A 394 43.88 -12.88 -32.65
N ARG A 395 43.75 -11.92 -33.58
CA ARG A 395 43.02 -12.08 -34.84
C ARG A 395 43.57 -13.20 -35.73
N ASP A 396 44.82 -13.61 -35.53
CA ASP A 396 45.42 -14.75 -36.26
C ASP A 396 45.01 -16.11 -35.66
N ARG A 397 44.28 -16.16 -34.53
CA ARG A 397 43.97 -17.37 -33.75
C ARG A 397 42.48 -17.75 -33.68
N GLY A 398 41.61 -17.04 -34.40
CA GLY A 398 40.21 -17.41 -34.57
C GLY A 398 39.25 -17.03 -33.43
N SER A 399 39.70 -16.27 -32.42
CA SER A 399 38.83 -15.60 -31.46
C SER A 399 38.62 -14.14 -31.88
N GLU A 400 37.39 -13.76 -32.22
CA GLU A 400 37.03 -12.37 -32.58
C GLU A 400 36.45 -11.59 -31.40
N ASN A 401 36.24 -12.24 -30.24
CA ASN A 401 35.53 -11.68 -29.09
C ASN A 401 36.31 -11.92 -27.78
N ASP A 402 36.44 -10.87 -26.96
CA ASP A 402 37.10 -10.85 -25.64
C ASP A 402 36.13 -11.09 -24.48
N GLN A 403 34.88 -11.44 -24.79
CA GLN A 403 33.86 -11.83 -23.83
C GLN A 403 33.96 -13.31 -23.46
N ILE A 404 34.38 -13.56 -22.22
CA ILE A 404 34.55 -14.90 -21.67
C ILE A 404 33.40 -15.18 -20.73
N TYR A 405 32.61 -16.21 -21.03
CA TYR A 405 31.47 -16.61 -20.21
C TYR A 405 31.82 -17.69 -19.20
N SER A 406 32.74 -18.60 -19.55
CA SER A 406 33.08 -19.69 -18.65
C SER A 406 34.55 -20.10 -18.61
N LEU A 407 35.00 -20.49 -17.43
CA LEU A 407 36.36 -20.97 -17.16
C LEU A 407 36.28 -22.28 -16.35
N LEU A 408 37.16 -23.24 -16.66
CA LEU A 408 37.29 -24.49 -15.89
C LEU A 408 38.71 -25.04 -15.99
N GLU A 409 39.32 -25.41 -14.86
CA GLU A 409 40.49 -26.30 -14.82
C GLU A 409 40.03 -27.74 -14.62
N ASP A 410 40.29 -28.62 -15.60
CA ASP A 410 39.90 -30.02 -15.44
C ASP A 410 40.93 -30.85 -14.65
N SER A 411 40.56 -32.07 -14.30
CA SER A 411 41.36 -33.03 -13.54
C SER A 411 42.70 -33.40 -14.20
N GLN A 412 42.87 -33.12 -15.49
CA GLN A 412 44.11 -33.34 -16.26
C GLN A 412 44.98 -32.08 -16.34
N GLY A 413 44.56 -30.97 -15.74
CA GLY A 413 45.23 -29.67 -15.77
C GLY A 413 45.03 -28.91 -17.09
N ARG A 414 44.09 -29.33 -17.95
CA ARG A 414 43.69 -28.55 -19.13
C ARG A 414 42.78 -27.41 -18.68
N GLN A 415 42.88 -26.28 -19.36
CA GLN A 415 42.05 -25.10 -19.07
C GLN A 415 41.04 -24.93 -20.19
N TRP A 416 39.77 -24.91 -19.83
CA TRP A 416 38.67 -24.76 -20.77
C TRP A 416 38.11 -23.35 -20.69
N ILE A 417 37.90 -22.72 -21.85
CA ILE A 417 37.42 -21.34 -21.97
C ILE A 417 36.20 -21.34 -22.89
N GLY A 418 35.06 -20.93 -22.36
CA GLY A 418 33.83 -20.70 -23.11
C GLY A 418 33.68 -19.21 -23.41
N THR A 419 33.39 -18.89 -24.67
CA THR A 419 33.36 -17.50 -25.16
C THR A 419 31.99 -17.15 -25.73
N ASP A 420 31.73 -15.84 -25.87
CA ASP A 420 30.57 -15.36 -26.61
C ASP A 420 30.81 -15.44 -28.12
N GLY A 421 30.11 -16.35 -28.80
CA GLY A 421 30.10 -16.45 -30.26
C GLY A 421 31.41 -16.90 -30.92
N SER A 422 32.45 -17.28 -30.17
CA SER A 422 33.68 -17.89 -30.71
C SER A 422 33.84 -19.37 -30.33
N GLY A 423 32.89 -19.92 -29.54
CA GLY A 423 32.86 -21.34 -29.17
C GLY A 423 33.71 -21.71 -27.96
N LEU A 424 34.16 -22.97 -27.95
CA LEU A 424 34.92 -23.60 -26.87
C LEU A 424 36.41 -23.65 -27.22
N PHE A 425 37.24 -23.29 -26.26
CA PHE A 425 38.69 -23.32 -26.37
C PHE A 425 39.31 -24.15 -25.23
N MET A 426 40.46 -24.75 -25.51
CA MET A 426 41.21 -25.57 -24.54
C MET A 426 42.70 -25.19 -24.57
N ILE A 427 43.29 -24.96 -23.40
CA ILE A 427 44.73 -24.80 -23.20
C ILE A 427 45.28 -26.11 -22.60
N PRO A 428 46.26 -26.76 -23.26
CA PRO A 428 46.90 -27.96 -22.73
C PRO A 428 47.65 -27.70 -21.41
N PRO A 429 47.84 -28.73 -20.56
CA PRO A 429 48.49 -28.57 -19.26
C PRO A 429 49.94 -28.10 -19.41
N GLY A 430 50.32 -27.10 -18.61
CA GLY A 430 51.67 -26.55 -18.58
C GLY A 430 52.04 -25.63 -19.76
N LEU A 431 51.10 -25.37 -20.67
CA LEU A 431 51.26 -24.38 -21.73
C LEU A 431 50.68 -23.02 -21.32
N SER A 432 51.08 -21.97 -22.04
CA SER A 432 50.60 -20.63 -21.78
C SER A 432 49.22 -20.42 -22.42
N ILE A 433 48.50 -19.40 -21.98
CA ILE A 433 47.30 -18.89 -22.67
C ILE A 433 47.55 -18.52 -24.14
N ASN A 434 48.81 -18.44 -24.58
CA ASN A 434 49.13 -18.28 -25.99
C ASN A 434 48.90 -19.55 -26.84
N ASP A 435 48.83 -20.72 -26.21
CA ASP A 435 48.78 -22.04 -26.87
C ASP A 435 47.35 -22.63 -26.92
N VAL A 436 46.35 -21.77 -27.12
CA VAL A 436 44.92 -22.15 -27.11
C VAL A 436 44.57 -23.01 -28.33
N VAL A 437 43.76 -24.04 -28.12
CA VAL A 437 43.23 -24.94 -29.16
C VAL A 437 41.71 -24.77 -29.26
N PRO A 438 41.15 -24.38 -30.42
CA PRO A 438 39.71 -24.33 -30.61
C PRO A 438 39.12 -25.74 -30.71
N ILE A 439 37.97 -25.95 -30.06
CA ILE A 439 37.25 -27.24 -30.02
C ILE A 439 35.90 -27.06 -30.73
N PRO A 440 35.74 -27.59 -31.95
CA PRO A 440 34.49 -27.46 -32.70
C PRO A 440 33.38 -28.29 -32.03
N LEU A 441 32.30 -27.62 -31.63
CA LEU A 441 31.11 -28.27 -31.06
C LEU A 441 30.11 -28.72 -32.12
N LEU A 442 30.09 -28.03 -33.27
CA LEU A 442 29.23 -28.33 -34.39
C LEU A 442 30.07 -28.65 -35.63
N ASN A 443 29.59 -29.59 -36.44
CA ASN A 443 30.19 -29.90 -37.74
C ASN A 443 29.79 -28.80 -38.75
N THR A 444 30.51 -27.68 -38.74
CA THR A 444 30.40 -26.64 -39.78
C THR A 444 31.38 -26.92 -40.93
N GLU A 445 31.11 -26.39 -42.12
CA GLU A 445 32.05 -26.50 -43.25
C GLU A 445 33.42 -25.92 -42.89
N PRO A 446 34.54 -26.51 -43.34
CA PRO A 446 35.88 -26.00 -43.05
C PRO A 446 36.02 -24.51 -43.44
N GLY A 447 36.23 -23.63 -42.46
CA GLY A 447 36.35 -22.19 -42.66
C GLY A 447 35.09 -21.37 -42.30
N SER A 448 33.99 -22.00 -41.88
CA SER A 448 32.84 -21.29 -41.31
C SER A 448 33.03 -21.06 -39.80
N PRO A 449 32.98 -19.82 -39.28
CA PRO A 449 33.16 -19.54 -37.85
C PRO A 449 32.06 -20.24 -37.03
N ASN A 450 32.48 -21.00 -36.02
CA ASN A 450 31.58 -21.70 -35.10
C ASN A 450 31.03 -20.69 -34.07
N ARG A 451 29.86 -20.11 -34.36
CA ARG A 451 29.28 -18.98 -33.60
C ARG A 451 28.43 -19.40 -32.42
N GLU A 452 28.86 -20.39 -31.67
CA GLU A 452 28.14 -20.86 -30.48
C GLU A 452 28.63 -20.13 -29.22
N THR A 453 27.69 -19.63 -28.44
CA THR A 453 27.96 -19.05 -27.12
C THR A 453 27.97 -20.18 -26.09
N VAL A 454 29.14 -20.40 -25.48
CA VAL A 454 29.33 -21.40 -24.42
C VAL A 454 29.17 -20.73 -23.07
N TRP A 455 28.08 -21.05 -22.37
CA TRP A 455 27.71 -20.39 -21.12
C TRP A 455 28.31 -21.03 -19.87
N PHE A 456 28.43 -22.35 -19.88
CA PHE A 456 28.85 -23.08 -18.68
C PHE A 456 29.56 -24.38 -19.07
N ILE A 457 30.59 -24.73 -18.31
CA ILE A 457 31.37 -25.95 -18.52
C ILE A 457 31.52 -26.63 -17.15
N HIS A 458 31.26 -27.94 -17.11
CA HIS A 458 31.37 -28.73 -15.88
C HIS A 458 32.05 -30.06 -16.18
N GLU A 459 33.06 -30.42 -15.39
CA GLU A 459 33.65 -31.76 -15.41
C GLU A 459 32.96 -32.63 -14.36
N SER A 460 32.29 -33.70 -14.79
CA SER A 460 31.73 -34.70 -13.89
C SER A 460 32.82 -35.52 -13.21
N ARG A 461 32.52 -36.10 -12.05
CA ARG A 461 33.40 -37.02 -11.30
C ARG A 461 33.84 -38.26 -12.10
N GLU A 462 33.10 -38.61 -13.15
CA GLU A 462 33.45 -39.67 -14.11
C GLU A 462 34.42 -39.21 -15.22
N GLY A 463 34.86 -37.95 -15.22
CA GLY A 463 35.74 -37.37 -16.24
C GLY A 463 35.04 -37.03 -17.57
N SER A 464 33.70 -37.00 -17.60
CA SER A 464 32.96 -36.46 -18.76
C SER A 464 32.84 -34.95 -18.63
N LEU A 465 33.12 -34.22 -19.71
CA LEU A 465 32.92 -32.77 -19.79
C LEU A 465 31.50 -32.48 -20.30
N TRP A 466 30.75 -31.68 -19.56
CA TRP A 466 29.43 -31.20 -19.93
C TRP A 466 29.49 -29.72 -20.27
N ILE A 467 28.89 -29.34 -21.40
CA ILE A 467 29.01 -28.00 -21.97
C ILE A 467 27.61 -27.48 -22.27
N GLY A 468 27.22 -26.40 -21.60
CA GLY A 468 25.98 -25.69 -21.82
C GLY A 468 26.14 -24.57 -22.85
N THR A 469 25.17 -24.45 -23.76
CA THR A 469 25.17 -23.42 -24.81
C THR A 469 23.88 -22.59 -24.78
N GLU A 470 23.90 -21.41 -25.41
CA GLU A 470 22.75 -20.49 -25.41
C GLU A 470 21.55 -21.02 -26.23
N GLY A 471 21.82 -21.76 -27.30
CA GLY A 471 20.77 -22.19 -28.23
C GLY A 471 20.96 -23.58 -28.84
N SER A 472 22.15 -24.17 -28.71
CA SER A 472 22.46 -25.49 -29.27
C SER A 472 22.29 -26.64 -28.27
N GLY A 473 21.65 -26.37 -27.12
CA GLY A 473 21.36 -27.35 -26.09
C GLY A 473 22.60 -27.71 -25.26
N LEU A 474 22.64 -28.98 -24.85
CA LEU A 474 23.67 -29.53 -23.98
C LEU A 474 24.61 -30.44 -24.77
N PHE A 475 25.91 -30.29 -24.58
CA PHE A 475 26.89 -31.24 -25.10
C PHE A 475 27.55 -32.03 -23.97
N ARG A 476 27.81 -33.31 -24.23
CA ARG A 476 28.61 -34.17 -23.36
C ARG A 476 29.79 -34.71 -24.16
N MET A 477 30.99 -34.46 -23.68
CA MET A 477 32.22 -35.02 -24.23
C MET A 477 32.79 -36.07 -23.28
N LYS A 478 32.86 -37.32 -23.75
CA LYS A 478 33.44 -38.45 -23.01
C LYS A 478 34.36 -39.23 -23.94
N GLU A 479 35.63 -39.41 -23.54
CA GLU A 479 36.63 -40.15 -24.33
C GLU A 479 36.79 -39.66 -25.79
N GLY A 480 36.63 -38.34 -26.01
CA GLY A 480 36.71 -37.73 -27.33
C GLY A 480 35.44 -37.86 -28.18
N ILE A 481 34.41 -38.53 -27.69
CA ILE A 481 33.09 -38.59 -28.33
C ILE A 481 32.25 -37.43 -27.81
N LEU A 482 31.78 -36.58 -28.73
CA LEU A 482 30.87 -35.47 -28.45
C LEU A 482 29.43 -35.89 -28.76
N THR A 483 28.56 -35.81 -27.77
CA THR A 483 27.11 -36.10 -27.88
C THR A 483 26.32 -34.83 -27.64
N GLN A 484 25.35 -34.52 -28.49
CA GLN A 484 24.48 -33.35 -28.37
C GLN A 484 23.07 -33.76 -27.94
N TYR A 485 22.52 -33.04 -26.96
CA TYR A 485 21.13 -33.15 -26.52
C TYR A 485 20.41 -31.84 -26.83
N LEU A 486 19.36 -31.92 -27.66
CA LEU A 486 18.51 -30.82 -28.06
C LEU A 486 17.09 -31.03 -27.56
N HIS A 487 16.40 -29.94 -27.27
CA HIS A 487 14.99 -29.94 -26.97
C HIS A 487 14.16 -30.36 -28.18
N ASP A 488 13.34 -31.39 -27.98
CA ASP A 488 12.34 -31.86 -28.94
C ASP A 488 10.97 -31.91 -28.25
N PRO A 489 10.01 -31.04 -28.62
CA PRO A 489 8.66 -31.06 -28.08
C PRO A 489 7.93 -32.41 -28.24
N GLY A 490 8.35 -33.24 -29.20
CA GLY A 490 7.83 -34.59 -29.43
C GLY A 490 8.41 -35.68 -28.51
N LYS A 491 9.46 -35.39 -27.75
CA LYS A 491 10.14 -36.33 -26.84
C LYS A 491 10.14 -35.78 -25.40
N PRO A 492 9.11 -36.10 -24.58
CA PRO A 492 9.02 -35.65 -23.18
C PRO A 492 10.20 -36.08 -22.30
N GLU A 493 10.86 -37.19 -22.65
CA GLU A 493 12.06 -37.72 -21.98
C GLU A 493 13.36 -37.07 -22.47
N GLY A 494 13.28 -36.03 -23.31
CA GLY A 494 14.40 -35.21 -23.77
C GLY A 494 14.63 -33.99 -22.89
N LEU A 495 15.70 -33.24 -23.21
CA LEU A 495 15.99 -31.94 -22.59
C LEU A 495 14.79 -31.00 -22.80
N ASN A 496 14.34 -30.28 -21.77
CA ASN A 496 13.13 -29.45 -21.87
C ASN A 496 13.36 -28.01 -22.38
N GLY A 497 14.60 -27.62 -22.66
CA GLY A 497 14.99 -26.30 -23.14
C GLY A 497 16.38 -26.32 -23.75
N ASN A 498 16.69 -25.40 -24.66
CA ASN A 498 17.98 -25.36 -25.36
C ASN A 498 18.98 -24.37 -24.75
N ALA A 499 18.51 -23.42 -23.95
CA ALA A 499 19.36 -22.40 -23.34
C ALA A 499 19.88 -22.89 -22.00
N VAL A 500 20.97 -23.68 -22.02
CA VAL A 500 21.55 -24.29 -20.82
C VAL A 500 22.38 -23.26 -20.06
N ARG A 501 21.97 -22.94 -18.82
CA ARG A 501 22.61 -21.89 -17.99
C ARG A 501 23.49 -22.42 -16.89
N CYS A 502 23.13 -23.57 -16.31
CA CYS A 502 23.93 -24.20 -15.26
C CYS A 502 23.85 -25.72 -15.34
N ILE A 503 24.94 -26.35 -14.90
CA ILE A 503 25.10 -27.80 -14.84
C ILE A 503 25.69 -28.11 -13.46
N PHE A 504 25.06 -29.02 -12.73
CA PHE A 504 25.45 -29.35 -11.36
C PHE A 504 25.44 -30.87 -11.16
N GLU A 505 26.48 -31.41 -10.53
CA GLU A 505 26.54 -32.81 -10.10
C GLU A 505 26.33 -32.89 -8.59
N ASP A 506 25.27 -33.59 -8.16
CA ASP A 506 24.97 -33.75 -6.73
C ASP A 506 25.85 -34.80 -6.03
N SER A 507 25.70 -34.89 -4.71
CA SER A 507 26.40 -35.84 -3.85
C SER A 507 26.18 -37.30 -4.24
N GLN A 508 25.07 -37.61 -4.92
CA GLN A 508 24.68 -38.93 -5.41
C GLN A 508 25.18 -39.21 -6.84
N ASN A 509 25.98 -38.30 -7.41
CA ASN A 509 26.49 -38.34 -8.78
C ASN A 509 25.38 -38.26 -9.84
N GLN A 510 24.27 -37.57 -9.56
CA GLN A 510 23.26 -37.25 -10.57
C GLN A 510 23.59 -35.90 -11.21
N ILE A 511 23.37 -35.80 -12.53
CA ILE A 511 23.60 -34.56 -13.28
C ILE A 511 22.28 -33.81 -13.40
N TRP A 512 22.27 -32.59 -12.89
CA TRP A 512 21.18 -31.64 -12.98
C TRP A 512 21.53 -30.55 -13.98
N VAL A 513 20.56 -30.19 -14.82
CA VAL A 513 20.73 -29.21 -15.90
C VAL A 513 19.63 -28.16 -15.79
N GLY A 514 20.02 -26.93 -15.50
CA GLY A 514 19.14 -25.77 -15.50
C GLY A 514 19.11 -25.12 -16.88
N THR A 515 17.90 -24.89 -17.38
CA THR A 515 17.68 -24.19 -18.65
C THR A 515 16.92 -22.88 -18.42
N TRP A 516 17.21 -21.88 -19.23
CA TRP A 516 16.55 -20.57 -19.15
C TRP A 516 15.12 -20.61 -19.73
N ASP A 517 14.91 -21.44 -20.75
CA ASP A 517 13.67 -21.57 -21.52
C ASP A 517 12.79 -22.76 -21.10
N GLY A 518 13.37 -23.79 -20.48
CA GLY A 518 12.69 -25.06 -20.20
C GLY A 518 12.40 -25.36 -18.72
N GLY A 519 13.24 -24.92 -17.77
CA GLY A 519 13.19 -25.35 -16.37
C GLY A 519 14.36 -26.23 -15.96
N LEU A 520 14.13 -27.07 -14.95
CA LEU A 520 15.14 -27.95 -14.37
C LEU A 520 15.04 -29.36 -14.97
N ASN A 521 16.17 -29.98 -15.25
CA ASN A 521 16.25 -31.35 -15.77
C ASN A 521 17.17 -32.20 -14.90
N LEU A 522 16.76 -33.45 -14.66
CA LEU A 522 17.58 -34.49 -14.06
C LEU A 522 17.96 -35.52 -15.13
N TYR A 523 19.25 -35.72 -15.36
CA TYR A 523 19.77 -36.70 -16.31
C TYR A 523 19.76 -38.12 -15.72
N MET A 524 19.00 -39.00 -16.36
CA MET A 524 18.84 -40.40 -16.00
C MET A 524 19.89 -41.24 -16.73
N LYS A 525 21.07 -41.42 -16.12
CA LYS A 525 22.25 -42.10 -16.71
C LYS A 525 21.93 -43.46 -17.35
N ASP A 526 21.06 -44.26 -16.74
CA ASP A 526 20.73 -45.62 -17.20
C ASP A 526 19.89 -45.64 -18.48
N LEU A 527 19.13 -44.56 -18.74
CA LEU A 527 18.20 -44.45 -19.86
C LEU A 527 18.67 -43.50 -20.95
N ASP A 528 19.69 -42.68 -20.68
CA ASP A 528 20.11 -41.56 -21.53
C ASP A 528 18.95 -40.59 -21.83
N GLU A 529 18.14 -40.33 -20.80
CA GLU A 529 16.92 -39.52 -20.82
C GLU A 529 16.93 -38.45 -19.73
N PHE A 530 16.02 -37.47 -19.82
CA PHE A 530 15.87 -36.40 -18.86
C PHE A 530 14.49 -36.43 -18.20
N LYS A 531 14.47 -36.27 -16.88
CA LYS A 531 13.25 -35.98 -16.13
C LYS A 531 13.16 -34.48 -15.89
N SER A 532 12.14 -33.84 -16.47
CA SER A 532 11.95 -32.40 -16.39
C SER A 532 11.05 -31.97 -15.23
N PHE A 533 11.38 -30.82 -14.64
CA PHE A 533 10.59 -30.13 -13.62
C PHE A 533 10.30 -28.70 -14.12
N VAL A 534 9.02 -28.41 -14.30
CA VAL A 534 8.53 -27.17 -14.89
C VAL A 534 7.62 -26.41 -13.92
N ARG A 535 7.55 -25.10 -14.09
CA ARG A 535 6.57 -24.27 -13.37
C ARG A 535 5.15 -24.69 -13.76
N SER A 536 4.30 -24.92 -12.75
CA SER A 536 2.88 -25.23 -12.94
C SER A 536 2.02 -24.16 -12.25
N PRO A 537 1.56 -23.10 -12.97
CA PRO A 537 0.78 -22.03 -12.37
C PRO A 537 -0.43 -22.55 -11.59
N GLY A 538 -0.56 -22.16 -10.32
CA GLY A 538 -1.67 -22.56 -9.45
C GLY A 538 -1.49 -23.89 -8.71
N LYS A 539 -0.42 -24.65 -8.98
CA LYS A 539 -0.05 -25.84 -8.19
C LYS A 539 1.02 -25.46 -7.16
N SER A 540 0.64 -25.46 -5.88
CA SER A 540 1.62 -25.32 -4.79
C SER A 540 2.64 -26.45 -4.86
N GLY A 541 3.92 -26.12 -4.63
CA GLY A 541 4.99 -27.11 -4.63
C GLY A 541 5.61 -27.43 -5.99
N SER A 542 5.32 -26.67 -7.06
CA SER A 542 6.12 -26.70 -8.30
C SER A 542 7.18 -25.61 -8.30
N LEU A 543 8.14 -25.68 -9.22
CA LEU A 543 9.13 -24.64 -9.47
C LEU A 543 8.47 -23.26 -9.62
N SER A 544 9.01 -22.21 -8.97
CA SER A 544 8.40 -20.88 -8.96
C SER A 544 8.48 -20.14 -10.31
N ASP A 545 9.54 -20.40 -11.07
CA ASP A 545 9.84 -19.82 -12.37
C ASP A 545 10.48 -20.87 -13.30
N THR A 546 10.31 -20.75 -14.62
CA THR A 546 10.90 -21.64 -15.62
C THR A 546 12.37 -21.35 -15.88
N SER A 547 12.83 -20.13 -15.65
CA SER A 547 14.22 -19.76 -15.94
C SER A 547 15.13 -20.10 -14.76
N VAL A 548 15.88 -21.19 -14.89
CA VAL A 548 16.81 -21.65 -13.84
C VAL A 548 18.20 -21.08 -14.11
N ASN A 549 18.73 -20.32 -13.14
CA ASN A 549 20.04 -19.69 -13.23
C ASN A 549 21.13 -20.54 -12.56
N VAL A 550 20.84 -21.10 -11.38
CA VAL A 550 21.84 -21.76 -10.53
C VAL A 550 21.23 -22.92 -9.75
N ILE A 551 22.03 -23.97 -9.55
CA ILE A 551 21.70 -25.14 -8.74
C ILE A 551 22.81 -25.34 -7.72
N PHE A 552 22.43 -25.58 -6.47
CA PHE A 552 23.35 -25.81 -5.36
C PHE A 552 22.79 -26.92 -4.46
N GLU A 553 23.67 -27.68 -3.81
CA GLU A 553 23.30 -28.68 -2.81
C GLU A 553 23.85 -28.26 -1.46
N ASP A 554 22.98 -28.18 -0.44
CA ASP A 554 23.42 -27.86 0.92
C ASP A 554 23.99 -29.08 1.66
N GLN A 555 24.54 -28.83 2.85
CA GLN A 555 25.13 -29.88 3.70
C GLN A 555 24.11 -30.94 4.18
N MET A 556 22.81 -30.70 3.99
CA MET A 556 21.72 -31.64 4.30
C MET A 556 21.25 -32.41 3.04
N ASN A 557 21.96 -32.29 1.92
CA ASN A 557 21.64 -32.86 0.61
C ASN A 557 20.29 -32.35 0.03
N ARG A 558 19.88 -31.13 0.37
CA ARG A 558 18.72 -30.47 -0.27
C ARG A 558 19.23 -29.64 -1.43
N LEU A 559 18.51 -29.71 -2.55
CA LEU A 559 18.82 -28.88 -3.71
C LEU A 559 18.16 -27.51 -3.58
N TRP A 560 18.95 -26.48 -3.82
CA TRP A 560 18.57 -25.07 -3.90
C TRP A 560 18.65 -24.63 -5.35
N ILE A 561 17.51 -24.21 -5.90
CA ILE A 561 17.37 -23.83 -7.30
C ILE A 561 17.06 -22.34 -7.38
N GLY A 562 18.07 -21.56 -7.73
CA GLY A 562 17.93 -20.13 -7.98
C GLY A 562 17.35 -19.86 -9.36
N THR A 563 16.33 -19.01 -9.42
CA THR A 563 15.60 -18.68 -10.65
C THR A 563 15.75 -17.22 -11.04
N ALA A 564 15.38 -16.87 -12.28
CA ALA A 564 15.54 -15.51 -12.80
C ALA A 564 14.54 -14.48 -12.27
N GLY A 565 13.38 -14.91 -11.73
CA GLY A 565 12.40 -13.98 -11.16
C GLY A 565 11.44 -14.61 -10.14
N GLY A 566 11.66 -15.86 -9.75
CA GLY A 566 10.82 -16.57 -8.77
C GLY A 566 11.49 -16.79 -7.42
N GLY A 567 12.62 -16.14 -7.14
CA GLY A 567 13.44 -16.37 -5.96
C GLY A 567 14.17 -17.72 -6.00
N VAL A 568 14.40 -18.30 -4.82
CA VAL A 568 15.06 -19.59 -4.67
C VAL A 568 14.05 -20.68 -4.27
N ASN A 569 14.18 -21.85 -4.86
CA ASN A 569 13.35 -23.02 -4.56
C ASN A 569 14.17 -24.09 -3.85
N ILE A 570 13.69 -24.56 -2.71
CA ILE A 570 14.24 -25.72 -2.00
C ILE A 570 13.48 -26.96 -2.46
N PHE A 571 14.19 -27.89 -3.08
CA PHE A 571 13.64 -29.14 -3.59
C PHE A 571 13.76 -30.27 -2.56
N TYR A 572 12.62 -30.89 -2.26
CA TYR A 572 12.51 -32.05 -1.40
C TYR A 572 12.23 -33.29 -2.27
N PRO A 573 13.21 -34.21 -2.41
CA PRO A 573 13.10 -35.35 -3.32
C PRO A 573 11.97 -36.33 -2.97
N ASP A 574 11.70 -36.54 -1.69
CA ASP A 574 10.74 -37.55 -1.21
C ASP A 574 9.30 -37.29 -1.70
N ASP A 575 8.89 -36.02 -1.73
CA ASP A 575 7.53 -35.60 -2.11
C ASP A 575 7.47 -34.88 -3.48
N ILE A 576 8.62 -34.70 -4.15
CA ILE A 576 8.78 -33.83 -5.34
C ILE A 576 8.10 -32.47 -5.08
N PHE A 577 8.56 -31.81 -4.03
CA PHE A 577 7.99 -30.56 -3.54
C PHE A 577 9.02 -29.44 -3.56
N PHE A 578 8.60 -28.26 -4.04
CA PHE A 578 9.42 -27.04 -4.05
C PHE A 578 8.87 -26.02 -3.04
N ARG A 579 9.67 -25.67 -2.03
CA ARG A 579 9.40 -24.52 -1.14
C ARG A 579 10.09 -23.30 -1.72
N THR A 580 9.35 -22.23 -1.97
CA THR A 580 9.90 -20.97 -2.51
C THR A 580 10.23 -20.00 -1.38
N ILE A 581 11.37 -19.33 -1.49
CA ILE A 581 11.73 -18.14 -0.72
C ILE A 581 11.99 -17.03 -1.74
N SER A 582 11.32 -15.90 -1.56
CA SER A 582 11.31 -14.73 -2.46
C SER A 582 11.45 -13.44 -1.66
N THR A 583 11.36 -12.29 -2.33
CA THR A 583 11.27 -10.96 -1.72
C THR A 583 10.13 -10.84 -0.71
N ARG A 584 9.08 -11.67 -0.83
CA ARG A 584 7.95 -11.73 0.11
C ARG A 584 8.34 -12.31 1.47
N GLU A 585 9.32 -13.21 1.48
CA GLU A 585 9.85 -13.85 2.68
C GLU A 585 11.02 -13.06 3.29
N GLY A 586 11.60 -12.13 2.54
CA GLY A 586 12.68 -11.26 3.04
C GLY A 586 13.92 -11.16 2.15
N LEU A 587 13.99 -11.88 1.02
CA LEU A 587 15.15 -11.79 0.13
C LEU A 587 15.35 -10.37 -0.43
N SER A 588 16.60 -10.03 -0.72
CA SER A 588 16.97 -8.74 -1.30
C SER A 588 16.45 -8.56 -2.73
N GLY A 589 16.32 -9.67 -3.48
CA GLY A 589 15.86 -9.72 -4.86
C GLY A 589 15.35 -11.11 -5.26
N ASP A 590 14.56 -11.19 -6.34
CA ASP A 590 13.95 -12.43 -6.83
C ASP A 590 14.73 -13.10 -7.96
N ASN A 591 15.70 -12.39 -8.56
CA ASN A 591 16.61 -12.94 -9.56
C ASN A 591 17.87 -13.45 -8.86
N ILE A 592 18.02 -14.77 -8.75
CA ILE A 592 19.12 -15.40 -8.02
C ILE A 592 20.24 -15.76 -8.99
N TYR A 593 21.43 -15.22 -8.76
CA TYR A 593 22.60 -15.40 -9.62
C TYR A 593 23.58 -16.46 -9.15
N GLY A 594 23.71 -16.63 -7.83
CA GLY A 594 24.67 -17.52 -7.21
C GLY A 594 24.27 -17.95 -5.81
N ILE A 595 24.72 -19.13 -5.40
CA ILE A 595 24.40 -19.74 -4.11
C ILE A 595 25.66 -20.36 -3.52
N LEU A 596 25.98 -20.03 -2.27
CA LEU A 596 27.09 -20.61 -1.49
C LEU A 596 26.62 -20.93 -0.08
N ASP A 597 27.25 -21.91 0.59
CA ASP A 597 27.10 -22.14 2.03
C ASP A 597 28.31 -21.61 2.81
N ASP A 598 28.12 -21.21 4.06
CA ASP A 598 29.23 -20.97 4.99
C ASP A 598 29.49 -22.17 5.91
N GLU A 599 30.50 -22.06 6.76
CA GLU A 599 30.89 -23.13 7.70
C GLU A 599 29.86 -23.35 8.82
N GLU A 600 28.99 -22.38 9.06
CA GLU A 600 27.89 -22.46 10.05
C GLU A 600 26.61 -23.06 9.45
N GLY A 601 26.59 -23.33 8.14
CA GLY A 601 25.45 -23.88 7.42
C GLY A 601 24.42 -22.83 6.99
N ASN A 602 24.75 -21.52 7.01
CA ASN A 602 23.90 -20.51 6.40
C ASN A 602 24.07 -20.50 4.88
N ILE A 603 22.99 -20.18 4.17
CA ILE A 603 22.98 -20.09 2.71
C ILE A 603 23.07 -18.64 2.28
N TRP A 604 24.04 -18.33 1.43
CA TRP A 604 24.27 -17.02 0.85
C TRP A 604 23.83 -17.00 -0.61
N LEU A 605 23.06 -15.98 -0.97
CA LEU A 605 22.41 -15.82 -2.26
C LEU A 605 22.81 -14.47 -2.85
N SER A 606 23.34 -14.44 -4.07
CA SER A 606 23.50 -13.18 -4.81
C SER A 606 22.28 -12.89 -5.66
N THR A 607 21.86 -11.62 -5.67
CA THR A 607 20.62 -11.18 -6.33
C THR A 607 20.82 -9.98 -7.25
N ASP A 608 19.75 -9.51 -7.88
CA ASP A 608 19.70 -8.24 -8.61
C ASP A 608 19.70 -6.99 -7.70
N ASN A 609 19.59 -7.17 -6.38
CA ASN A 609 19.49 -6.06 -5.43
C ASN A 609 20.20 -6.34 -4.09
N GLY A 610 21.33 -7.05 -4.13
CA GLY A 610 22.22 -7.29 -2.98
C GLY A 610 22.54 -8.76 -2.76
N LEU A 611 23.15 -9.05 -1.62
CA LEU A 611 23.32 -10.42 -1.11
C LEU A 611 22.28 -10.69 -0.02
N SER A 612 21.77 -11.92 0.05
CA SER A 612 20.96 -12.42 1.16
C SER A 612 21.65 -13.59 1.85
N ARG A 613 21.78 -13.55 3.17
CA ARG A 613 22.15 -14.68 4.03
C ARG A 613 20.90 -15.24 4.70
N VAL A 614 20.63 -16.52 4.49
CA VAL A 614 19.49 -17.25 5.04
C VAL A 614 20.02 -18.22 6.10
N ASN A 615 19.62 -18.00 7.35
CA ASN A 615 19.88 -18.95 8.43
C ASN A 615 18.76 -20.01 8.44
N LEU A 616 19.16 -21.27 8.31
CA LEU A 616 18.22 -22.38 8.19
C LEU A 616 17.63 -22.86 9.51
N THR A 617 18.18 -22.40 10.64
CA THR A 617 17.76 -22.80 11.99
C THR A 617 16.58 -21.97 12.48
N ASP A 618 16.64 -20.65 12.28
CA ASP A 618 15.61 -19.70 12.72
C ASP A 618 14.83 -19.04 11.55
N GLU A 619 15.16 -19.41 10.31
CA GLU A 619 14.59 -18.88 9.07
C GLU A 619 14.78 -17.35 8.91
N ARG A 620 15.77 -16.76 9.59
CA ARG A 620 16.09 -15.33 9.45
C ARG A 620 16.84 -15.07 8.14
N ILE A 621 16.42 -14.01 7.44
CA ILE A 621 17.07 -13.52 6.23
C ILE A 621 17.73 -12.17 6.52
N GLN A 622 19.03 -12.08 6.30
CA GLN A 622 19.80 -10.85 6.40
C GLN A 622 20.27 -10.42 5.01
N ASN A 623 20.09 -9.14 4.70
CA ASN A 623 20.43 -8.56 3.42
C ASN A 623 21.61 -7.61 3.53
N PHE A 624 22.47 -7.65 2.52
CA PHE A 624 23.65 -6.81 2.38
C PHE A 624 23.56 -6.00 1.10
N SER A 625 24.05 -4.78 1.17
CA SER A 625 23.93 -3.76 0.12
C SER A 625 25.26 -3.06 -0.14
N SER A 626 25.27 -2.17 -1.13
CA SER A 626 26.36 -1.21 -1.29
C SER A 626 26.58 -0.32 -0.05
N ALA A 627 25.56 -0.08 0.78
CA ALA A 627 25.70 0.63 2.06
C ALA A 627 26.44 -0.19 3.13
N ASP A 628 26.48 -1.51 2.98
CA ASP A 628 27.27 -2.41 3.81
C ASP A 628 28.71 -2.59 3.29
N GLY A 629 29.08 -1.95 2.18
CA GLY A 629 30.44 -2.04 1.61
C GLY A 629 30.55 -2.88 0.34
N LEU A 630 29.46 -3.44 -0.18
CA LEU A 630 29.47 -4.11 -1.48
C LEU A 630 29.84 -3.11 -2.61
N VAL A 631 30.47 -3.63 -3.68
CA VAL A 631 30.86 -2.81 -4.83
C VAL A 631 29.64 -2.16 -5.49
N GLY A 632 28.57 -2.94 -5.62
CA GLY A 632 27.25 -2.55 -6.12
C GLY A 632 26.19 -3.56 -5.63
N ASP A 633 24.92 -3.25 -5.87
CA ASP A 633 23.80 -4.11 -5.47
C ASP A 633 23.44 -5.19 -6.50
N GLU A 634 23.80 -5.00 -7.77
CA GLU A 634 23.56 -6.00 -8.81
C GLU A 634 24.76 -6.96 -8.96
N PHE A 635 24.48 -8.26 -8.99
CA PHE A 635 25.45 -9.32 -9.24
C PHE A 635 25.27 -9.93 -10.64
N SER A 636 26.25 -10.72 -11.06
CA SER A 636 26.23 -11.42 -12.36
C SER A 636 26.06 -12.93 -12.18
N GLN A 637 25.41 -13.59 -13.14
CA GLN A 637 25.39 -15.07 -13.23
C GLN A 637 26.81 -15.62 -13.24
N ASN A 638 27.05 -16.75 -12.58
CA ASN A 638 28.34 -17.47 -12.49
C ASN A 638 29.50 -16.69 -11.86
N ALA A 639 29.31 -15.41 -11.51
CA ALA A 639 30.33 -14.56 -10.91
C ALA A 639 30.37 -14.73 -9.38
N TYR A 640 30.56 -15.97 -8.91
CA TYR A 640 30.68 -16.24 -7.48
C TYR A 640 31.57 -17.45 -7.24
N ILE A 641 32.32 -17.45 -6.14
CA ILE A 641 33.14 -18.60 -5.74
C ILE A 641 33.42 -18.59 -4.24
N LYS A 642 33.36 -19.78 -3.63
CA LYS A 642 33.92 -20.05 -2.29
C LYS A 642 35.28 -20.69 -2.49
N THR A 643 36.31 -19.99 -2.06
CA THR A 643 37.69 -20.47 -2.18
C THR A 643 38.01 -21.54 -1.13
N LYS A 644 39.11 -22.28 -1.32
CA LYS A 644 39.55 -23.36 -0.41
C LYS A 644 39.77 -22.95 1.04
N ASN A 645 40.02 -21.68 1.32
CA ASN A 645 40.18 -21.14 2.69
C ASN A 645 38.87 -20.54 3.24
N GLY A 646 37.73 -20.72 2.57
CA GLY A 646 36.43 -20.24 3.02
C GLY A 646 36.15 -18.76 2.76
N GLU A 647 36.99 -18.04 2.00
CA GLU A 647 36.71 -16.68 1.56
C GLU A 647 35.72 -16.69 0.38
N PHE A 648 34.72 -15.83 0.41
CA PHE A 648 33.76 -15.64 -0.66
C PHE A 648 34.18 -14.50 -1.58
N PHE A 649 34.03 -14.71 -2.88
CA PHE A 649 34.13 -13.67 -3.89
C PHE A 649 32.81 -13.60 -4.64
N TRP A 650 32.23 -12.41 -4.72
CA TRP A 650 30.99 -12.12 -5.43
C TRP A 650 31.24 -11.03 -6.46
N GLY A 651 30.98 -11.31 -7.73
CA GLY A 651 31.19 -10.42 -8.86
C GLY A 651 29.89 -9.92 -9.48
N GLY A 652 29.94 -8.71 -10.01
CA GLY A 652 28.82 -8.09 -10.71
C GLY A 652 29.28 -7.14 -11.81
N PRO A 653 28.40 -6.27 -12.30
CA PRO A 653 28.75 -5.24 -13.29
C PRO A 653 29.79 -4.21 -12.80
N GLY A 654 29.88 -4.01 -11.48
CA GLY A 654 30.74 -2.99 -10.87
C GLY A 654 32.13 -3.47 -10.43
N GLY A 655 32.39 -4.78 -10.40
CA GLY A 655 33.62 -5.38 -9.88
C GLY A 655 33.36 -6.57 -8.96
N ILE A 656 34.27 -6.82 -8.02
CA ILE A 656 34.23 -7.96 -7.09
C ILE A 656 34.21 -7.49 -5.63
N SER A 657 33.31 -8.04 -4.83
CA SER A 657 33.31 -7.95 -3.37
C SER A 657 33.82 -9.26 -2.76
N SER A 658 34.77 -9.17 -1.83
CA SER A 658 35.38 -10.31 -1.14
C SER A 658 35.35 -10.18 0.37
N PHE A 659 35.00 -11.25 1.07
CA PHE A 659 35.00 -11.32 2.53
C PHE A 659 34.98 -12.77 3.04
N HIS A 660 35.35 -12.96 4.30
CA HIS A 660 35.07 -14.21 5.02
C HIS A 660 33.69 -14.12 5.69
N PRO A 661 32.79 -15.11 5.51
CA PRO A 661 31.43 -15.04 6.04
C PRO A 661 31.40 -14.93 7.57
N ALA A 662 32.31 -15.62 8.27
CA ALA A 662 32.45 -15.55 9.73
C ALA A 662 32.85 -14.15 10.26
N ALA A 663 33.45 -13.30 9.42
CA ALA A 663 33.79 -11.93 9.81
C ALA A 663 32.58 -10.99 9.79
N LEU A 664 31.52 -11.30 9.01
CA LEU A 664 30.33 -10.47 8.85
C LEU A 664 29.21 -10.80 9.86
N ASN A 665 29.56 -11.29 11.06
CA ASN A 665 28.57 -11.52 12.11
C ASN A 665 28.10 -10.20 12.73
N PHE A 666 27.17 -9.54 12.06
CA PHE A 666 26.43 -8.38 12.55
C PHE A 666 25.34 -8.80 13.52
N GLU A 667 25.73 -9.38 14.65
CA GLU A 667 24.86 -9.39 15.82
C GLU A 667 24.88 -7.99 16.42
N ASN A 668 24.16 -7.05 15.82
CA ASN A 668 23.85 -5.80 16.48
C ASN A 668 22.56 -6.02 17.28
N PRO A 669 22.62 -6.17 18.61
CA PRO A 669 21.46 -6.58 19.42
C PRO A 669 20.37 -5.51 19.52
N LEU A 670 20.62 -4.31 18.97
CA LEU A 670 19.66 -3.22 18.96
C LEU A 670 18.65 -3.42 17.83
N THR A 671 17.53 -4.05 18.18
CA THR A 671 16.32 -4.06 17.36
C THR A 671 15.89 -2.62 17.09
N GLY A 672 15.82 -2.22 15.82
CA GLY A 672 15.29 -0.91 15.44
C GLY A 672 13.90 -0.71 16.04
N HIS A 673 13.64 0.46 16.64
CA HIS A 673 12.33 0.76 17.19
C HIS A 673 11.36 1.14 16.07
N LEU A 674 10.24 0.43 15.95
CA LEU A 674 9.19 0.78 15.00
C LEU A 674 8.25 1.83 15.61
N GLN A 675 8.18 3.01 14.99
CA GLN A 675 7.34 4.11 15.44
C GLN A 675 6.30 4.47 14.38
N ILE A 676 5.12 4.90 14.85
CA ILE A 676 4.14 5.59 14.01
C ILE A 676 4.51 7.07 14.07
N THR A 677 4.80 7.67 12.92
CA THR A 677 5.42 9.01 12.84
C THR A 677 4.45 10.08 12.38
N ALA A 678 3.37 9.71 11.67
CA ALA A 678 2.35 10.67 11.25
C ALA A 678 0.97 10.03 11.05
N LEU A 679 -0.06 10.84 11.29
CA LEU A 679 -1.46 10.56 10.96
C LEU A 679 -2.00 11.64 10.04
N SER A 680 -2.58 11.22 8.92
CA SER A 680 -3.30 12.10 8.00
C SER A 680 -4.74 11.64 7.84
N ILE A 681 -5.67 12.59 7.82
CA ILE A 681 -7.10 12.36 7.63
C ILE A 681 -7.54 13.15 6.41
N HIS A 682 -8.25 12.51 5.48
CA HIS A 682 -8.57 13.10 4.17
C HIS A 682 -7.32 13.63 3.43
N ASN A 683 -6.20 12.91 3.55
CA ASN A 683 -4.88 13.29 3.02
C ASN A 683 -4.33 14.62 3.58
N LEU A 684 -4.86 15.10 4.71
CA LEU A 684 -4.33 16.27 5.42
C LEU A 684 -3.69 15.82 6.73
N PRO A 685 -2.44 16.25 7.02
CA PRO A 685 -1.78 15.89 8.27
C PRO A 685 -2.52 16.48 9.48
N VAL A 686 -2.75 15.66 10.50
CA VAL A 686 -3.40 16.08 11.73
C VAL A 686 -2.34 16.63 12.69
N LYS A 687 -2.47 17.90 13.08
CA LYS A 687 -1.61 18.49 14.10
C LYS A 687 -2.12 18.21 15.51
N ILE A 688 -1.21 18.21 16.48
CA ILE A 688 -1.55 18.11 17.90
C ILE A 688 -2.47 19.27 18.29
N ASN A 689 -3.52 18.98 19.07
CA ASN A 689 -4.59 19.88 19.48
C ASN A 689 -5.44 20.49 18.34
N GLN A 690 -5.32 19.99 17.12
CA GLN A 690 -6.19 20.39 16.02
C GLN A 690 -7.54 19.69 16.12
N SER A 691 -8.62 20.46 16.04
CA SER A 691 -9.98 19.92 15.94
C SER A 691 -10.27 19.50 14.50
N VAL A 692 -10.69 18.25 14.33
CA VAL A 692 -11.21 17.67 13.09
C VAL A 692 -12.67 17.32 13.34
N ASP A 693 -13.57 17.98 12.62
CA ASP A 693 -15.03 17.85 12.80
C ASP A 693 -15.52 17.99 14.25
N GLY A 694 -14.89 18.91 15.00
CA GLY A 694 -15.26 19.21 16.39
C GLY A 694 -14.59 18.31 17.43
N MET A 695 -13.77 17.33 17.02
CA MET A 695 -13.04 16.43 17.91
C MET A 695 -11.53 16.64 17.80
N VAL A 696 -10.84 16.70 18.94
CA VAL A 696 -9.37 16.67 18.99
C VAL A 696 -8.93 15.21 18.96
N ILE A 697 -8.29 14.81 17.85
CA ILE A 697 -7.87 13.41 17.63
C ILE A 697 -6.52 13.14 18.30
N LEU A 698 -5.60 14.11 18.21
CA LEU A 698 -4.28 14.08 18.82
C LEU A 698 -4.18 15.19 19.87
N ASP A 699 -4.13 14.84 21.15
CA ASP A 699 -3.79 15.74 22.27
C ASP A 699 -2.29 15.73 22.58
N LYS A 700 -1.58 14.69 22.11
CA LYS A 700 -0.12 14.52 22.11
C LYS A 700 0.35 13.82 20.82
N ASP A 701 1.67 13.73 20.64
CA ASP A 701 2.26 13.05 19.49
C ASP A 701 1.75 11.60 19.32
N ILE A 702 1.63 11.18 18.05
CA ILE A 702 1.09 9.87 17.68
C ILE A 702 2.02 8.71 18.08
N SER A 703 3.34 8.93 18.19
CA SER A 703 4.28 7.89 18.63
C SER A 703 3.98 7.38 20.05
N LEU A 704 3.45 8.27 20.89
CA LEU A 704 3.12 8.07 22.31
C LEU A 704 1.67 7.60 22.54
N LYS A 705 0.90 7.35 21.48
CA LYS A 705 -0.50 6.95 21.54
C LYS A 705 -0.66 5.45 21.32
N GLU A 706 -1.40 4.80 22.21
CA GLU A 706 -1.83 3.41 22.05
C GLU A 706 -3.19 3.30 21.33
N SER A 707 -3.99 4.38 21.33
CA SER A 707 -5.29 4.42 20.68
C SER A 707 -5.65 5.80 20.14
N ILE A 708 -6.42 5.82 19.06
CA ILE A 708 -7.03 7.03 18.48
C ILE A 708 -8.53 6.82 18.30
N THR A 709 -9.31 7.88 18.53
CA THR A 709 -10.76 7.91 18.27
C THR A 709 -11.05 8.88 17.14
N LEU A 710 -11.81 8.43 16.15
CA LEU A 710 -12.14 9.17 14.94
C LEU A 710 -13.65 9.43 14.88
N PRO A 711 -14.09 10.64 14.49
CA PRO A 711 -15.49 10.87 14.15
C PRO A 711 -15.86 10.09 12.87
N TYR A 712 -17.15 9.81 12.68
CA TYR A 712 -17.65 9.03 11.54
C TYR A 712 -17.25 9.61 10.17
N SER A 713 -17.15 10.94 10.06
CA SER A 713 -16.73 11.64 8.85
C SER A 713 -15.25 11.47 8.52
N ALA A 714 -14.40 11.24 9.52
CA ALA A 714 -12.94 11.09 9.40
C ALA A 714 -12.53 9.64 9.10
N ASN A 715 -13.21 8.99 8.15
CA ASN A 715 -13.04 7.56 7.85
C ASN A 715 -11.99 7.25 6.76
N ASN A 716 -11.34 8.28 6.21
CA ASN A 716 -10.19 8.13 5.31
C ASN A 716 -8.92 8.44 6.09
N LEU A 717 -8.15 7.39 6.41
CA LEU A 717 -6.98 7.48 7.26
C LEU A 717 -5.73 7.02 6.53
N THR A 718 -4.65 7.76 6.73
CA THR A 718 -3.34 7.46 6.21
C THR A 718 -2.36 7.52 7.37
N ILE A 719 -1.65 6.42 7.59
CA ILE A 719 -0.73 6.25 8.72
C ILE A 719 0.66 6.03 8.15
N ARG A 720 1.60 6.86 8.60
CA ARG A 720 3.01 6.73 8.30
C ARG A 720 3.74 6.17 9.50
N TYR A 721 4.69 5.29 9.23
CA TYR A 721 5.52 4.63 10.22
C TYR A 721 6.98 4.64 9.76
N SER A 722 7.89 4.38 10.68
CA SER A 722 9.32 4.22 10.37
C SER A 722 9.96 3.26 11.34
N LEU A 723 10.78 2.35 10.81
CA LEU A 723 11.70 1.56 11.60
C LEU A 723 12.98 2.38 11.80
N LEU A 724 13.29 2.72 13.06
CA LEU A 724 14.44 3.55 13.45
C LEU A 724 15.75 2.75 13.41
N SER A 725 16.08 2.27 12.21
CA SER A 725 17.38 1.73 11.80
C SER A 725 17.89 2.59 10.64
N TYR A 726 19.19 2.86 10.63
CA TYR A 726 19.76 3.91 9.79
C TYR A 726 20.66 3.39 8.67
N ILE A 727 20.94 2.09 8.67
CA ILE A 727 21.65 1.41 7.59
C ILE A 727 20.60 1.04 6.54
N ASP A 728 20.84 1.51 5.32
CA ASP A 728 19.98 1.30 4.14
C ASP A 728 18.46 1.25 4.43
N PRO A 729 17.85 2.38 4.86
CA PRO A 729 16.41 2.43 5.13
C PRO A 729 15.55 2.04 3.93
N GLY A 730 16.11 2.05 2.70
CA GLY A 730 15.47 1.63 1.47
C GLY A 730 15.30 0.11 1.34
N LYS A 731 15.97 -0.70 2.17
CA LYS A 731 15.80 -2.15 2.21
C LYS A 731 14.97 -2.65 3.37
N HIS A 732 14.45 -1.75 4.21
CA HIS A 732 13.48 -2.12 5.23
C HIS A 732 12.22 -2.69 4.59
N GLN A 733 11.64 -3.71 5.22
CA GLN A 733 10.42 -4.35 4.74
C GLN A 733 9.31 -4.24 5.78
N TYR A 734 8.08 -3.95 5.32
CA TYR A 734 6.93 -3.77 6.17
C TYR A 734 5.78 -4.70 5.79
N THR A 735 5.14 -5.23 6.83
CA THR A 735 3.91 -5.98 6.74
C THR A 735 2.88 -5.33 7.66
N VAL A 736 1.68 -5.09 7.15
CA VAL A 736 0.63 -4.38 7.88
C VAL A 736 -0.66 -5.18 7.87
N GLN A 737 -1.39 -5.16 8.99
CA GLN A 737 -2.72 -5.74 9.08
C GLN A 737 -3.63 -4.83 9.91
N LEU A 738 -4.81 -4.48 9.38
CA LEU A 738 -5.87 -3.87 10.18
C LEU A 738 -6.86 -4.94 10.65
N LYS A 739 -6.62 -5.49 11.84
CA LYS A 739 -7.50 -6.49 12.44
C LYS A 739 -8.90 -5.91 12.66
N GLY A 740 -9.92 -6.67 12.28
CA GLY A 740 -11.32 -6.24 12.24
C GLY A 740 -11.79 -5.77 10.86
N LEU A 741 -10.86 -5.45 9.94
CA LEU A 741 -11.16 -5.17 8.54
C LEU A 741 -10.55 -6.22 7.58
N GLU A 742 -9.36 -6.73 7.89
CA GLU A 742 -8.58 -7.64 7.05
C GLU A 742 -8.29 -8.98 7.75
N ASP A 743 -8.52 -10.11 7.04
CA ASP A 743 -8.27 -11.47 7.57
C ASP A 743 -6.79 -11.89 7.52
N ARG A 744 -6.00 -11.30 6.61
CA ARG A 744 -4.60 -11.63 6.38
C ARG A 744 -3.74 -10.37 6.32
N PRO A 745 -2.47 -10.45 6.75
CA PRO A 745 -1.55 -9.33 6.62
C PRO A 745 -1.21 -9.04 5.15
N ARG A 746 -0.96 -7.77 4.86
CA ARG A 746 -0.51 -7.28 3.56
C ARG A 746 0.97 -6.91 3.62
N PHE A 747 1.77 -7.54 2.77
CA PHE A 747 3.16 -7.16 2.54
C PHE A 747 3.20 -5.87 1.71
N LEU A 748 3.92 -4.86 2.20
CA LEU A 748 4.06 -3.55 1.56
C LEU A 748 5.49 -3.29 1.06
N GLY A 749 6.40 -4.26 1.22
CA GLY A 749 7.82 -4.09 0.90
C GLY A 749 8.38 -2.88 1.64
N ASN A 750 9.07 -2.01 0.91
CA ASN A 750 9.69 -0.79 1.44
C ASN A 750 8.68 0.35 1.76
N ASN A 751 7.39 0.21 1.40
CA ASN A 751 6.44 1.30 1.62
C ASN A 751 6.13 1.52 3.12
N ASN A 752 6.46 2.71 3.62
CA ASN A 752 6.30 3.09 5.03
C ASN A 752 5.04 3.90 5.33
N GLU A 753 4.08 3.88 4.40
CA GLU A 753 2.80 4.54 4.53
C GLU A 753 1.66 3.60 4.10
N VAL A 754 0.59 3.56 4.90
CA VAL A 754 -0.59 2.76 4.64
C VAL A 754 -1.85 3.64 4.67
N SER A 755 -2.69 3.50 3.64
CA SER A 755 -3.95 4.24 3.52
C SER A 755 -5.15 3.30 3.54
N TYR A 756 -6.16 3.66 4.32
CA TYR A 756 -7.45 2.99 4.38
C TYR A 756 -8.56 3.98 4.04
N ALA A 757 -9.38 3.64 3.05
CA ALA A 757 -10.49 4.47 2.60
C ALA A 757 -11.81 3.97 3.19
N SER A 758 -12.63 4.89 3.68
CA SER A 758 -13.99 4.65 4.16
C SER A 758 -14.11 3.53 5.19
N VAL A 759 -13.26 3.56 6.22
CA VAL A 759 -13.29 2.59 7.32
C VAL A 759 -14.66 2.67 8.03
N PRO A 760 -15.40 1.55 8.16
CA PRO A 760 -16.69 1.55 8.85
C PRO A 760 -16.57 1.94 10.33
N HIS A 761 -17.71 2.21 10.98
CA HIS A 761 -17.73 2.39 12.43
C HIS A 761 -17.39 1.07 13.14
N GLY A 762 -16.60 1.15 14.20
CA GLY A 762 -16.12 -0.04 14.90
C GLY A 762 -14.79 0.18 15.61
N GLU A 763 -14.29 -0.88 16.23
CA GLU A 763 -12.97 -0.94 16.85
C GLU A 763 -12.05 -1.80 15.98
N TYR A 764 -10.88 -1.27 15.68
CA TYR A 764 -9.86 -1.92 14.85
C TYR A 764 -8.51 -1.87 15.57
N GLU A 765 -7.63 -2.82 15.25
CA GLU A 765 -6.25 -2.82 15.71
C GLU A 765 -5.32 -2.90 14.50
N LEU A 766 -4.57 -1.82 14.28
CA LEU A 766 -3.53 -1.78 13.25
C LEU A 766 -2.26 -2.40 13.83
N GLU A 767 -1.81 -3.51 13.27
CA GLU A 767 -0.53 -4.15 13.57
C GLU A 767 0.43 -3.91 12.40
N ILE A 768 1.59 -3.32 12.70
CA ILE A 768 2.66 -3.05 11.75
C ILE A 768 3.86 -3.87 12.20
N LYS A 769 4.44 -4.64 11.29
CA LYS A 769 5.71 -5.33 11.46
C LYS A 769 6.72 -4.73 10.49
N GLY A 770 7.89 -4.38 10.98
CA GLY A 770 9.01 -3.93 10.18
C GLY A 770 10.20 -4.85 10.38
N SER A 771 10.87 -5.23 9.29
CA SER A 771 12.16 -5.90 9.30
C SER A 771 13.23 -4.94 8.81
N ASP A 772 14.34 -4.82 9.53
CA ASP A 772 15.51 -4.08 9.06
C ASP A 772 16.33 -4.90 8.04
N HIS A 773 17.39 -4.30 7.51
CA HIS A 773 18.31 -4.98 6.57
C HIS A 773 19.00 -6.22 7.20
N ASN A 774 19.12 -6.27 8.53
CA ASN A 774 19.68 -7.42 9.24
C ASN A 774 18.67 -8.55 9.47
N GLY A 775 17.41 -8.40 9.06
CA GLY A 775 16.34 -9.36 9.34
C GLY A 775 15.79 -9.27 10.76
N GLN A 776 16.08 -8.18 11.49
CA GLN A 776 15.52 -7.96 12.82
C GLN A 776 14.12 -7.39 12.70
N ASN A 777 13.17 -8.07 13.34
CA ASN A 777 11.76 -7.71 13.31
C ASN A 777 11.39 -6.83 14.51
N ALA A 778 10.61 -5.78 14.25
CA ALA A 778 9.96 -4.96 15.25
C ALA A 778 8.46 -4.85 14.96
N VAL A 779 7.64 -4.74 16.01
CA VAL A 779 6.18 -4.69 15.89
C VAL A 779 5.64 -3.48 16.65
N LYS A 780 4.67 -2.79 16.06
CA LYS A 780 3.93 -1.68 16.69
C LYS A 780 2.44 -1.86 16.40
N ALA A 781 1.63 -1.67 17.44
CA ALA A 781 0.18 -1.74 17.35
C ALA A 781 -0.48 -0.40 17.70
N LEU A 782 -1.58 -0.07 17.04
CA LEU A 782 -2.40 1.11 17.31
C LEU A 782 -3.90 0.74 17.24
N LYS A 783 -4.64 1.04 18.30
CA LYS A 783 -6.09 0.85 18.31
C LYS A 783 -6.79 2.04 17.63
N ILE A 784 -7.70 1.77 16.70
CA ILE A 784 -8.45 2.78 15.95
C ILE A 784 -9.94 2.58 16.22
N ILE A 785 -10.58 3.59 16.79
CA ILE A 785 -12.01 3.57 17.13
C ILE A 785 -12.74 4.57 16.25
N VAL A 786 -13.56 4.09 15.32
CA VAL A 786 -14.40 4.94 14.46
C VAL A 786 -15.80 5.02 15.06
N GLN A 787 -16.22 6.22 15.48
CA GLN A 787 -17.51 6.40 16.13
C GLN A 787 -18.68 6.12 15.18
N ALA A 788 -19.75 5.52 15.73
CA ALA A 788 -21.01 5.40 15.03
C ALA A 788 -21.64 6.79 14.82
N PRO A 789 -22.27 7.04 13.67
CA PRO A 789 -22.93 8.31 13.43
C PRO A 789 -24.18 8.44 14.30
N PHE A 790 -24.55 9.69 14.62
CA PHE A 790 -25.62 9.95 15.58
C PHE A 790 -26.99 9.34 15.18
N TRP A 791 -27.23 9.14 13.88
CA TRP A 791 -28.46 8.53 13.36
C TRP A 791 -28.55 7.01 13.54
N MET A 792 -27.47 6.34 13.95
CA MET A 792 -27.48 4.92 14.29
C MET A 792 -27.82 4.66 15.76
N HIS A 793 -27.95 5.69 16.59
CA HIS A 793 -28.35 5.52 17.98
C HIS A 793 -29.87 5.36 18.14
N LEU A 794 -30.28 4.56 19.15
CA LEU A 794 -31.69 4.28 19.47
C LEU A 794 -32.56 5.52 19.66
N TRP A 795 -32.00 6.59 20.22
CA TRP A 795 -32.75 7.85 20.44
C TRP A 795 -33.15 8.49 19.11
N PHE A 796 -32.34 8.37 18.05
CA PHE A 796 -32.66 8.95 16.75
C PHE A 796 -33.79 8.16 16.08
N TYR A 797 -33.78 6.82 16.20
CA TYR A 797 -34.92 5.98 15.80
C TYR A 797 -36.19 6.33 16.60
N PHE A 798 -36.06 6.62 17.89
CA PHE A 798 -37.20 7.08 18.69
C PHE A 798 -37.71 8.45 18.24
N LEU A 799 -36.81 9.40 17.96
CA LEU A 799 -37.17 10.78 17.56
C LEU A 799 -37.78 10.81 16.15
N THR A 800 -37.24 10.02 15.22
CA THR A 800 -37.83 9.81 13.89
C THR A 800 -39.17 9.08 14.00
N GLY A 801 -39.29 8.08 14.87
CA GLY A 801 -40.56 7.43 15.17
C GLY A 801 -41.60 8.40 15.76
N LEU A 802 -41.19 9.27 16.67
CA LEU A 802 -42.02 10.34 17.24
C LEU A 802 -42.45 11.35 16.17
N LEU A 803 -41.53 11.74 15.28
CA LEU A 803 -41.83 12.62 14.16
C LEU A 803 -42.83 11.97 13.20
N LEU A 804 -42.66 10.69 12.87
CA LEU A 804 -43.62 9.93 12.07
C LEU A 804 -44.97 9.81 12.78
N PHE A 805 -44.98 9.61 14.09
CA PHE A 805 -46.21 9.58 14.89
C PHE A 805 -46.90 10.95 14.93
N LEU A 806 -46.14 12.05 15.01
CA LEU A 806 -46.66 13.41 14.91
C LEU A 806 -47.20 13.70 13.51
N ILE A 807 -46.49 13.32 12.45
CA ILE A 807 -46.97 13.45 11.07
C ILE A 807 -48.23 12.63 10.88
N LEU A 808 -48.26 11.39 11.35
CA LEU A 808 -49.45 10.53 11.33
C LEU A 808 -50.57 11.14 12.16
N GLY A 809 -50.27 11.73 13.32
CA GLY A 809 -51.20 12.46 14.17
C GLY A 809 -51.77 13.69 13.47
N VAL A 810 -50.95 14.45 12.72
CA VAL A 810 -51.38 15.57 11.89
C VAL A 810 -52.24 15.10 10.73
N ILE A 811 -51.88 14.00 10.06
CA ILE A 811 -52.67 13.41 8.98
C ILE A 811 -54.00 12.90 9.51
N ILE A 812 -54.01 12.19 10.64
CA ILE A 812 -55.22 11.73 11.33
C ILE A 812 -56.05 12.93 11.76
N TRP A 813 -55.44 13.96 12.34
CA TRP A 813 -56.14 15.19 12.71
C TRP A 813 -56.76 15.87 11.49
N TYR A 814 -56.04 15.96 10.36
CA TYR A 814 -56.54 16.52 9.12
C TYR A 814 -57.67 15.67 8.53
N ARG A 815 -57.56 14.34 8.58
CA ARG A 815 -58.60 13.38 8.21
C ARG A 815 -59.82 13.49 9.12
N LEU A 816 -59.65 13.62 10.43
CA LEU A 816 -60.72 13.80 11.40
C LEU A 816 -61.40 15.16 11.21
N ARG A 817 -60.65 16.21 10.88
CA ARG A 817 -61.22 17.52 10.51
C ARG A 817 -61.98 17.45 9.19
N GLY A 818 -61.44 16.74 8.20
CA GLY A 818 -62.12 16.45 6.93
C GLY A 818 -63.38 15.63 7.11
N LEU A 819 -63.34 14.58 7.93
CA LEU A 819 -64.48 13.76 8.33
C LEU A 819 -65.50 14.55 9.11
N ASN A 820 -65.10 15.45 10.02
CA ASN A 820 -66.02 16.31 10.75
C ASN A 820 -66.67 17.36 9.85
N LYS A 821 -65.95 17.89 8.85
CA LYS A 821 -66.55 18.75 7.82
C LYS A 821 -67.52 17.98 6.93
N ASN A 822 -67.15 16.78 6.48
CA ASN A 822 -68.00 15.91 5.67
C ASN A 822 -69.22 15.42 6.47
N ASN A 823 -69.06 15.09 7.76
CA ASN A 823 -70.15 14.72 8.66
C ASN A 823 -71.07 15.90 8.99
N ALA A 824 -70.53 17.11 9.11
CA ALA A 824 -71.35 18.31 9.27
C ALA A 824 -72.16 18.59 7.99
N GLN A 825 -71.55 18.43 6.81
CA GLN A 825 -72.22 18.54 5.51
C GLN A 825 -73.27 17.42 5.32
N LEU A 826 -72.96 16.19 5.74
CA LEU A 826 -73.90 15.07 5.74
C LEU A 826 -75.04 15.28 6.72
N ARG A 827 -74.82 15.90 7.89
CA ARG A 827 -75.87 16.25 8.86
C ARG A 827 -76.77 17.37 8.36
N SER A 828 -76.21 18.40 7.72
CA SER A 828 -77.03 19.42 7.06
C SER A 828 -77.80 18.82 5.88
N PHE A 829 -77.18 17.92 5.10
CA PHE A 829 -77.84 17.25 3.98
C PHE A 829 -78.90 16.24 4.46
N SER A 830 -78.67 15.50 5.54
CA SER A 830 -79.64 14.56 6.10
C SER A 830 -80.86 15.28 6.68
N MET A 831 -80.68 16.43 7.35
CA MET A 831 -81.81 17.24 7.81
C MET A 831 -82.61 17.83 6.64
N HIS A 832 -81.96 18.30 5.57
CA HIS A 832 -82.66 18.73 4.35
C HIS A 832 -83.37 17.57 3.65
N MET A 833 -82.78 16.37 3.64
CA MET A 833 -83.39 15.16 3.07
C MET A 833 -84.53 14.60 3.92
N GLU A 834 -84.51 14.81 5.24
CA GLU A 834 -85.57 14.41 6.16
C GLU A 834 -86.77 15.37 6.10
N GLN A 835 -86.51 16.68 5.99
CA GLN A 835 -87.53 17.69 5.69
C GLN A 835 -88.13 17.50 4.28
N ALA A 836 -87.30 17.21 3.26
CA ALA A 836 -87.78 16.88 1.92
C ALA A 836 -88.56 15.55 1.88
N ARG A 837 -88.21 14.55 2.71
CA ARG A 837 -88.95 13.28 2.84
C ARG A 837 -90.27 13.42 3.58
N GLU A 838 -90.37 14.30 4.58
CA GLU A 838 -91.66 14.58 5.23
C GLU A 838 -92.59 15.39 4.33
N GLU A 839 -92.05 16.30 3.51
CA GLU A 839 -92.81 17.02 2.48
C GLU A 839 -93.21 16.12 1.30
N GLU A 840 -92.35 15.20 0.84
CA GLU A 840 -92.71 14.19 -0.17
C GLU A 840 -93.68 13.13 0.36
N ARG A 841 -93.61 12.72 1.64
CA ARG A 841 -94.60 11.82 2.24
C ARG A 841 -95.96 12.50 2.44
N ARG A 842 -95.99 13.80 2.75
CA ARG A 842 -97.24 14.58 2.83
C ARG A 842 -97.80 14.97 1.45
N GLY A 843 -96.94 15.11 0.43
CA GLY A 843 -97.32 15.32 -0.97
C GLY A 843 -97.86 14.05 -1.62
N ALA A 844 -97.12 12.94 -1.54
CA ALA A 844 -97.55 11.66 -2.07
C ALA A 844 -98.84 11.16 -1.36
N ALA A 845 -98.98 11.29 -0.04
CA ALA A 845 -100.23 10.96 0.67
C ALA A 845 -101.43 11.87 0.34
N ARG A 846 -101.22 13.09 -0.19
CA ARG A 846 -102.30 13.96 -0.70
C ARG A 846 -102.71 13.56 -2.10
N ASP A 847 -101.75 13.31 -2.98
CA ASP A 847 -102.03 12.89 -4.36
C ASP A 847 -102.59 11.45 -4.42
N TYR A 848 -102.19 10.56 -3.51
CA TYR A 848 -102.80 9.23 -3.29
C TYR A 848 -104.27 9.31 -2.81
N HIS A 849 -104.68 10.39 -2.15
CA HIS A 849 -105.99 10.51 -1.49
C HIS A 849 -107.01 11.33 -2.30
N ASP A 850 -106.56 12.28 -3.12
CA ASP A 850 -107.44 13.20 -3.84
C ASP A 850 -108.05 12.59 -5.12
N GLU A 851 -107.31 11.76 -5.87
CA GLU A 851 -107.84 11.13 -7.10
C GLU A 851 -108.75 9.93 -6.78
N LEU A 852 -108.37 9.07 -5.83
CA LEU A 852 -109.22 8.00 -5.29
C LEU A 852 -110.42 8.54 -4.48
N GLY A 853 -110.25 9.68 -3.78
CA GLY A 853 -111.29 10.32 -2.98
C GLY A 853 -112.41 10.95 -3.80
N GLN A 854 -112.11 11.57 -4.95
CA GLN A 854 -113.12 12.10 -5.86
C GLN A 854 -113.97 10.99 -6.49
N GLN A 855 -113.35 9.89 -6.91
CA GLN A 855 -114.02 8.73 -7.49
C GLN A 855 -114.97 8.05 -6.48
N LEU A 856 -114.55 7.86 -5.23
CA LEU A 856 -115.38 7.27 -4.17
C LEU A 856 -116.55 8.17 -3.71
N THR A 857 -116.36 9.50 -3.77
CA THR A 857 -117.42 10.46 -3.39
C THR A 857 -118.55 10.47 -4.40
N ALA A 858 -118.23 10.41 -5.70
CA ALA A 858 -119.24 10.28 -6.77
C ALA A 858 -120.05 8.98 -6.62
N MET A 859 -119.40 7.85 -6.33
CA MET A 859 -120.11 6.59 -6.08
C MET A 859 -121.07 6.66 -4.91
N LYS A 860 -120.67 7.31 -3.81
CA LYS A 860 -121.48 7.41 -2.60
C LYS A 860 -122.75 8.22 -2.83
N PHE A 861 -122.69 9.31 -3.58
CA PHE A 861 -123.88 10.10 -3.91
C PHE A 861 -124.86 9.30 -4.77
N ASP A 862 -124.37 8.55 -5.74
CA ASP A 862 -125.20 7.75 -6.62
C ASP A 862 -125.85 6.58 -5.89
N LEU A 863 -125.11 5.93 -4.98
CA LEU A 863 -125.66 4.90 -4.08
C LEU A 863 -126.70 5.48 -3.10
N TYR A 864 -126.46 6.66 -2.53
CA TYR A 864 -127.41 7.31 -1.63
C TYR A 864 -128.68 7.74 -2.35
N TRP A 865 -128.55 8.25 -3.58
CA TRP A 865 -129.68 8.62 -4.43
C TRP A 865 -130.55 7.41 -4.77
N LEU A 866 -129.92 6.29 -5.16
CA LEU A 866 -130.61 5.02 -5.40
C LEU A 866 -131.35 4.50 -4.15
N ASN A 867 -130.76 4.65 -2.97
CA ASN A 867 -131.35 4.20 -1.70
C ASN A 867 -132.52 5.09 -1.23
N SER A 868 -132.48 6.39 -1.52
CA SER A 868 -133.51 7.34 -1.10
C SER A 868 -134.72 7.41 -2.04
N HIS A 869 -134.62 6.85 -3.25
CA HIS A 869 -135.68 6.88 -4.28
C HIS A 869 -136.04 5.48 -4.83
N PRO A 870 -136.56 4.56 -4.00
CA PRO A 870 -136.86 3.18 -4.42
C PRO A 870 -138.01 3.07 -5.44
N GLU A 871 -138.91 4.05 -5.47
CA GLU A 871 -140.07 4.14 -6.39
C GLU A 871 -139.68 4.68 -7.79
N SER A 872 -138.39 4.97 -8.05
CA SER A 872 -137.92 5.52 -9.34
C SER A 872 -138.01 4.51 -10.51
N SER A 873 -138.23 5.04 -11.72
CA SER A 873 -138.40 4.22 -12.93
C SER A 873 -137.18 3.34 -13.22
N GLU A 874 -137.40 2.14 -13.74
CA GLU A 874 -136.35 1.12 -13.89
C GLU A 874 -135.16 1.58 -14.75
N ASN A 875 -135.41 2.41 -15.77
CA ASN A 875 -134.36 2.93 -16.66
C ASN A 875 -133.37 3.84 -15.94
N ILE A 876 -133.82 4.67 -15.01
CA ILE A 876 -132.96 5.61 -14.29
C ILE A 876 -132.06 4.88 -13.29
N ARG A 877 -132.55 3.76 -12.71
CA ARG A 877 -131.75 2.92 -11.82
C ARG A 877 -130.64 2.16 -12.57
N LYS A 878 -130.92 1.65 -13.76
CA LYS A 878 -129.90 0.97 -14.59
C LYS A 878 -128.77 1.92 -14.99
N GLU A 879 -129.10 3.13 -15.43
CA GLU A 879 -128.10 4.14 -15.80
C GLU A 879 -127.13 4.44 -14.65
N LYS A 880 -127.66 4.69 -13.44
CA LYS A 880 -126.85 4.95 -12.23
C LYS A 880 -125.94 3.77 -11.85
N ILE A 881 -126.39 2.54 -12.06
CA ILE A 881 -125.57 1.34 -11.75
C ILE A 881 -124.43 1.18 -12.77
N THR A 882 -124.65 1.50 -14.05
CA THR A 882 -123.60 1.39 -15.08
C THR A 882 -122.46 2.38 -14.82
N THR A 883 -122.77 3.62 -14.46
CA THR A 883 -121.76 4.63 -14.11
C THR A 883 -120.90 4.22 -12.90
N LEU A 884 -121.48 3.53 -11.91
CA LEU A 884 -120.74 3.02 -10.76
C LEU A 884 -119.68 1.96 -11.14
N LEU A 885 -119.97 1.12 -12.14
CA LEU A 885 -119.05 0.05 -12.55
C LEU A 885 -117.85 0.56 -13.35
N GLU A 886 -118.01 1.65 -14.11
CA GLU A 886 -116.89 2.25 -14.87
C GLU A 886 -115.84 2.85 -13.94
N ILE A 887 -116.26 3.57 -12.90
CA ILE A 887 -115.35 4.20 -11.93
C ILE A 887 -114.47 3.17 -11.21
N VAL A 888 -114.92 1.92 -11.02
CA VAL A 888 -114.16 0.87 -10.34
C VAL A 888 -112.99 0.34 -11.18
N ASN A 889 -113.14 0.25 -12.51
CA ASN A 889 -112.11 -0.34 -13.37
C ASN A 889 -110.88 0.56 -13.51
N ASP A 890 -111.07 1.86 -13.63
CA ASP A 890 -109.98 2.83 -13.81
C ASP A 890 -109.05 2.89 -12.59
N SER A 891 -109.60 2.69 -11.37
CA SER A 891 -108.79 2.67 -10.14
C SER A 891 -107.79 1.50 -10.09
N ILE A 892 -108.03 0.39 -10.82
CA ILE A 892 -107.20 -0.83 -10.77
C ILE A 892 -105.96 -0.72 -11.69
N GLU A 893 -106.05 -0.04 -12.84
CA GLU A 893 -104.91 0.08 -13.76
C GLU A 893 -103.78 0.97 -13.24
N SER A 894 -104.11 2.06 -12.52
CA SER A 894 -103.13 3.04 -12.05
C SER A 894 -102.08 2.43 -11.09
N VAL A 895 -102.44 1.39 -10.33
CA VAL A 895 -101.56 0.73 -9.35
C VAL A 895 -100.49 -0.17 -10.01
N ARG A 896 -100.71 -0.66 -11.24
CA ARG A 896 -99.85 -1.69 -11.87
C ARG A 896 -98.61 -1.14 -12.59
N SER A 897 -98.60 0.12 -13.02
CA SER A 897 -97.53 0.71 -13.84
C SER A 897 -96.24 1.02 -13.06
N ILE A 898 -96.29 1.04 -11.73
CA ILE A 898 -95.22 1.53 -10.84
C ILE A 898 -94.11 0.48 -10.57
N SER A 899 -94.30 -0.80 -10.94
CA SER A 899 -93.47 -1.92 -10.44
C SER A 899 -92.20 -2.28 -11.26
N THR A 900 -91.96 -1.78 -12.47
CA THR A 900 -91.06 -2.47 -13.45
C THR A 900 -89.61 -1.94 -13.66
N ASN A 901 -89.06 -1.04 -12.85
CA ASN A 901 -87.79 -0.32 -13.16
C ASN A 901 -86.50 -0.66 -12.34
N LEU A 902 -86.32 -1.86 -11.76
CA LEU A 902 -85.12 -2.19 -10.94
C LEU A 902 -84.43 -3.54 -11.34
N ARG A 903 -83.12 -3.48 -11.68
CA ARG A 903 -82.13 -4.56 -12.01
C ARG A 903 -82.44 -5.55 -13.19
N PRO A 904 -81.50 -5.77 -14.15
CA PRO A 904 -81.71 -6.72 -15.24
C PRO A 904 -81.47 -8.18 -14.78
N LYS A 905 -82.56 -8.91 -14.52
CA LYS A 905 -82.59 -10.30 -14.03
C LYS A 905 -81.74 -11.34 -14.79
N ALA A 906 -81.27 -11.05 -16.00
CA ALA A 906 -80.54 -12.02 -16.83
C ALA A 906 -79.13 -12.34 -16.31
N LEU A 907 -78.47 -11.38 -15.64
CA LEU A 907 -77.12 -11.57 -15.08
C LEU A 907 -77.12 -12.29 -13.72
N ASP A 908 -78.29 -12.44 -13.09
CA ASP A 908 -78.41 -13.09 -11.77
C ASP A 908 -78.23 -14.62 -11.86
N ASN A 909 -78.59 -15.23 -13.00
CA ASN A 909 -78.63 -16.69 -13.15
C ASN A 909 -77.78 -17.26 -14.30
N LEU A 910 -77.10 -16.43 -15.11
CA LEU A 910 -76.31 -16.87 -16.27
C LEU A 910 -74.85 -16.41 -16.20
N THR A 911 -73.94 -17.22 -16.74
CA THR A 911 -72.54 -16.80 -16.95
C THR A 911 -72.46 -15.66 -17.97
N MET A 912 -71.31 -14.98 -18.09
CA MET A 912 -71.23 -13.81 -18.99
C MET A 912 -71.41 -14.22 -20.45
N GLU A 913 -70.77 -15.33 -20.80
CA GLU A 913 -70.81 -15.99 -22.09
C GLU A 913 -72.26 -16.35 -22.44
N GLU A 914 -72.96 -17.01 -21.50
CA GLU A 914 -74.37 -17.36 -21.66
C GLU A 914 -75.28 -16.15 -21.76
N ALA A 915 -75.04 -15.09 -20.98
CA ALA A 915 -75.86 -13.87 -21.02
C ALA A 915 -75.70 -13.14 -22.36
N LEU A 916 -74.46 -13.00 -22.85
CA LEU A 916 -74.18 -12.39 -24.16
C LEU A 916 -74.74 -13.25 -25.30
N GLU A 917 -74.58 -14.57 -25.25
CA GLU A 917 -75.23 -15.48 -26.20
C GLU A 917 -76.75 -15.39 -26.15
N TRP A 918 -77.34 -15.33 -24.95
CA TRP A 918 -78.79 -15.20 -24.77
C TRP A 918 -79.30 -13.92 -25.41
N GLN A 919 -78.61 -12.80 -25.20
CA GLN A 919 -78.97 -11.53 -25.80
C GLN A 919 -78.77 -11.55 -27.32
N SER A 920 -77.73 -12.21 -27.81
CA SER A 920 -77.46 -12.42 -29.25
C SER A 920 -78.54 -13.26 -29.93
N ARG A 921 -78.95 -14.37 -29.31
CA ARG A 921 -80.04 -15.24 -29.80
C ARG A 921 -81.36 -14.48 -29.82
N ARG A 922 -81.64 -13.68 -28.79
CA ARG A 922 -82.83 -12.83 -28.73
C ARG A 922 -82.83 -11.75 -29.80
N PHE A 923 -81.66 -11.16 -30.09
CA PHE A 923 -81.48 -10.22 -31.18
C PHE A 923 -81.76 -10.88 -32.54
N ARG A 924 -81.09 -12.00 -32.86
CA ARG A 924 -81.25 -12.74 -34.12
C ARG A 924 -82.70 -13.15 -34.36
N LYS A 925 -83.40 -13.64 -33.32
CA LYS A 925 -84.81 -14.05 -33.40
C LYS A 925 -85.79 -12.89 -33.64
N ARG A 926 -85.44 -11.67 -33.22
CA ARG A 926 -86.34 -10.50 -33.26
C ARG A 926 -86.14 -9.64 -34.51
N THR A 927 -84.96 -9.66 -35.11
CA THR A 927 -84.59 -8.78 -36.22
C THR A 927 -84.39 -9.52 -37.53
N GLY A 928 -84.11 -10.84 -37.48
CA GLY A 928 -83.74 -11.63 -38.66
C GLY A 928 -82.33 -11.38 -39.18
N VAL A 929 -81.57 -10.46 -38.59
CA VAL A 929 -80.19 -10.13 -38.96
C VAL A 929 -79.27 -11.30 -38.61
N SER A 930 -78.43 -11.73 -39.55
CA SER A 930 -77.48 -12.82 -39.30
C SER A 930 -76.41 -12.35 -38.31
N LEU A 931 -76.24 -13.05 -37.19
CA LEU A 931 -75.26 -12.70 -36.16
C LEU A 931 -74.34 -13.90 -35.90
N ASP A 932 -73.07 -13.71 -36.22
CA ASP A 932 -72.00 -14.67 -35.96
C ASP A 932 -71.21 -14.20 -34.74
N ILE A 933 -71.18 -15.00 -33.67
CA ILE A 933 -70.52 -14.67 -32.41
C ILE A 933 -69.41 -15.68 -32.11
N LEU A 934 -68.20 -15.17 -31.83
CA LEU A 934 -67.05 -15.94 -31.37
C LEU A 934 -66.65 -15.43 -29.98
N ILE A 935 -66.72 -16.30 -28.98
CA ILE A 935 -66.34 -15.99 -27.59
C ILE A 935 -65.17 -16.89 -27.19
N GLU A 936 -64.00 -16.28 -26.95
CA GLU A 936 -62.77 -16.93 -26.52
C GLU A 936 -62.42 -16.44 -25.10
N MET A 937 -62.85 -17.18 -24.08
CA MET A 937 -62.62 -16.82 -22.69
C MET A 937 -61.50 -17.68 -22.10
N GLY A 938 -60.26 -17.24 -22.31
CA GLY A 938 -59.07 -17.90 -21.77
C GLY A 938 -58.77 -17.48 -20.33
N GLY A 939 -58.28 -18.43 -19.52
CA GLY A 939 -57.84 -18.17 -18.14
C GLY A 939 -58.92 -18.37 -17.06
N LYS A 940 -58.66 -17.85 -15.86
CA LYS A 940 -59.52 -18.04 -14.67
C LYS A 940 -60.88 -17.31 -14.80
N PRO A 941 -61.95 -17.74 -14.07
CA PRO A 941 -63.24 -17.05 -14.03
C PRO A 941 -63.11 -15.58 -13.57
N PHE A 942 -64.10 -14.74 -13.88
CA PHE A 942 -64.14 -13.35 -13.37
C PHE A 942 -64.22 -13.33 -11.84
N THR A 943 -63.32 -12.58 -11.18
CA THR A 943 -63.32 -12.34 -9.73
C THR A 943 -64.48 -11.43 -9.30
N GLU A 944 -64.82 -11.38 -8.00
CA GLU A 944 -65.91 -10.55 -7.48
C GLU A 944 -65.74 -9.06 -7.84
N GLU A 945 -64.51 -8.54 -7.81
CA GLU A 945 -64.22 -7.15 -8.19
C GLU A 945 -64.52 -6.84 -9.67
N ASN A 946 -64.60 -7.87 -10.52
CA ASN A 946 -64.93 -7.72 -11.93
C ASN A 946 -66.46 -7.87 -12.23
N GLN A 947 -67.33 -8.01 -11.22
CA GLN A 947 -68.79 -8.16 -11.42
C GLN A 947 -69.45 -6.88 -11.97
N GLU A 948 -68.97 -5.70 -11.57
CA GLU A 948 -69.46 -4.44 -12.13
C GLU A 948 -69.04 -4.29 -13.60
N ILE A 949 -67.84 -4.77 -13.96
CA ILE A 949 -67.38 -4.85 -15.36
C ILE A 949 -68.28 -5.78 -16.16
N LYS A 950 -68.68 -6.95 -15.60
CA LYS A 950 -69.64 -7.88 -16.24
C LYS A 950 -70.97 -7.17 -16.57
N THR A 951 -71.52 -6.42 -15.62
CA THR A 951 -72.78 -5.67 -15.81
C THR A 951 -72.62 -4.54 -16.83
N ALA A 952 -71.50 -3.82 -16.77
CA ALA A 952 -71.20 -2.73 -17.70
C ALA A 952 -71.07 -3.24 -19.14
N VAL A 953 -70.31 -4.33 -19.37
CA VAL A 953 -70.14 -4.93 -20.69
C VAL A 953 -71.47 -5.45 -21.23
N PHE A 954 -72.31 -6.08 -20.41
CA PHE A 954 -73.62 -6.54 -20.86
C PHE A 954 -74.54 -5.39 -21.28
N ARG A 955 -74.54 -4.28 -20.53
CA ARG A 955 -75.29 -3.07 -20.89
C ARG A 955 -74.75 -2.42 -22.16
N ILE A 956 -73.43 -2.33 -22.30
CA ILE A 956 -72.81 -1.78 -23.50
C ILE A 956 -73.15 -2.67 -24.71
N TYR A 957 -73.05 -3.98 -24.58
CA TYR A 957 -73.43 -4.92 -25.64
C TYR A 957 -74.92 -4.80 -26.02
N GLN A 958 -75.81 -4.71 -25.03
CA GLN A 958 -77.24 -4.49 -25.25
C GLN A 958 -77.51 -3.17 -25.99
N GLU A 959 -76.79 -2.10 -25.65
CA GLU A 959 -76.92 -0.80 -26.29
C GLU A 959 -76.36 -0.82 -27.73
N ILE A 960 -75.20 -1.44 -27.97
CA ILE A 960 -74.63 -1.64 -29.32
C ILE A 960 -75.62 -2.36 -30.22
N LEU A 961 -76.18 -3.49 -29.77
CA LEU A 961 -77.18 -4.23 -30.53
C LEU A 961 -78.45 -3.39 -30.77
N THR A 962 -78.93 -2.66 -29.76
CA THR A 962 -80.10 -1.76 -29.92
C THR A 962 -79.84 -0.66 -30.95
N ASN A 963 -78.62 -0.13 -30.98
CA ASN A 963 -78.21 0.88 -31.96
C ASN A 963 -78.06 0.31 -33.37
N ILE A 964 -77.60 -0.94 -33.53
CA ILE A 964 -77.57 -1.62 -34.85
C ILE A 964 -79.00 -1.74 -35.41
N ILE A 965 -79.99 -2.09 -34.57
CA ILE A 965 -81.41 -2.15 -34.99
C ILE A 965 -81.93 -0.78 -35.43
N ARG A 966 -81.66 0.24 -34.62
CA ARG A 966 -82.25 1.58 -34.83
C ARG A 966 -81.57 2.35 -35.96
N HIS A 967 -80.27 2.14 -36.19
CA HIS A 967 -79.47 3.06 -37.00
C HIS A 967 -78.66 2.39 -38.12
N SER A 968 -78.19 1.16 -37.98
CA SER A 968 -77.21 0.58 -38.93
C SER A 968 -77.86 -0.02 -40.19
N ALA A 969 -79.07 -0.59 -40.07
CA ALA A 969 -79.72 -1.40 -41.12
C ALA A 969 -78.84 -2.53 -41.69
N ALA A 970 -77.96 -3.08 -40.84
CA ALA A 970 -77.08 -4.19 -41.18
C ALA A 970 -77.85 -5.49 -41.44
N SER A 971 -77.39 -6.28 -42.40
CA SER A 971 -77.90 -7.64 -42.67
C SER A 971 -77.06 -8.73 -41.99
N LYS A 972 -75.81 -8.41 -41.65
CA LYS A 972 -74.88 -9.29 -40.94
C LYS A 972 -74.12 -8.53 -39.84
N VAL A 973 -73.99 -9.14 -38.67
CA VAL A 973 -73.21 -8.66 -37.52
C VAL A 973 -72.24 -9.76 -37.08
N GLU A 974 -70.98 -9.40 -36.89
CA GLU A 974 -69.93 -10.26 -36.37
C GLU A 974 -69.47 -9.74 -35.01
N VAL A 975 -69.53 -10.59 -33.99
CA VAL A 975 -69.17 -10.25 -32.61
C VAL A 975 -68.02 -11.14 -32.20
N ARG A 976 -66.90 -10.53 -31.79
CA ARG A 976 -65.77 -11.24 -31.20
C ARG A 976 -65.50 -10.75 -29.79
N VAL A 977 -65.53 -11.66 -28.82
CA VAL A 977 -65.20 -11.38 -27.42
C VAL A 977 -64.02 -12.23 -27.03
N VAL A 978 -62.92 -11.62 -26.59
CA VAL A 978 -61.69 -12.32 -26.20
C VAL A 978 -61.23 -11.85 -24.83
N LYS A 979 -61.05 -12.80 -23.90
CA LYS A 979 -60.39 -12.58 -22.60
C LYS A 979 -59.03 -13.27 -22.62
N GLU A 980 -57.95 -12.49 -22.55
CA GLU A 980 -56.57 -12.98 -22.55
C GLU A 980 -55.64 -11.97 -21.86
N GLY A 981 -54.67 -12.45 -21.08
CA GLY A 981 -53.60 -11.61 -20.48
C GLY A 981 -54.09 -10.41 -19.65
N GLY A 982 -55.08 -10.60 -18.77
CA GLY A 982 -55.61 -9.54 -17.90
C GLY A 982 -56.50 -8.50 -18.61
N ASN A 983 -56.90 -8.72 -19.87
CA ASN A 983 -57.78 -7.81 -20.61
C ASN A 983 -58.98 -8.54 -21.21
N LEU A 984 -60.12 -7.84 -21.28
CA LEU A 984 -61.33 -8.26 -21.98
C LEU A 984 -61.58 -7.33 -23.17
N SER A 985 -61.52 -7.89 -24.37
CA SER A 985 -61.85 -7.19 -25.60
C SER A 985 -63.19 -7.62 -26.18
N LEU A 986 -64.02 -6.65 -26.56
CA LEU A 986 -65.29 -6.84 -27.26
C LEU A 986 -65.24 -6.05 -28.57
N ASN A 987 -65.29 -6.75 -29.69
CA ASN A 987 -65.32 -6.18 -31.03
C ASN A 987 -66.62 -6.57 -31.71
N VAL A 988 -67.46 -5.59 -32.04
CA VAL A 988 -68.72 -5.80 -32.78
C VAL A 988 -68.62 -5.08 -34.11
N ARG A 989 -68.64 -5.84 -35.21
CA ARG A 989 -68.64 -5.35 -36.58
C ARG A 989 -70.01 -5.60 -37.21
N ASP A 990 -70.56 -4.60 -37.86
CA ASP A 990 -71.70 -4.77 -38.74
C ASP A 990 -71.33 -4.42 -40.19
N ASN A 991 -72.13 -4.89 -41.15
CA ASN A 991 -71.97 -4.60 -42.57
C ASN A 991 -72.95 -3.51 -43.08
N GLY A 992 -73.49 -2.70 -42.17
CA GLY A 992 -74.53 -1.71 -42.47
C GLY A 992 -73.98 -0.43 -43.10
N ARG A 993 -74.69 0.68 -42.90
CA ARG A 993 -74.41 1.95 -43.59
C ARG A 993 -73.17 2.70 -43.10
N GLY A 994 -72.53 2.25 -42.02
CA GLY A 994 -71.42 2.96 -41.38
C GLY A 994 -71.88 4.15 -40.52
N ILE A 995 -70.98 4.71 -39.71
CA ILE A 995 -71.16 5.90 -38.87
C ILE A 995 -70.56 7.14 -39.55
N ASN A 996 -71.31 8.24 -39.62
CA ASN A 996 -70.81 9.48 -40.22
C ASN A 996 -69.91 10.24 -39.23
N LYS A 997 -68.59 10.34 -39.51
CA LYS A 997 -67.59 10.87 -38.56
C LYS A 997 -67.56 12.41 -38.43
N ASN A 998 -68.20 13.17 -39.32
CA ASN A 998 -68.14 14.64 -39.26
C ASN A 998 -69.06 15.28 -38.19
N THR A 999 -69.84 14.51 -37.45
CA THR A 999 -70.73 14.99 -36.38
C THR A 999 -70.16 14.93 -34.96
N GLU A 1000 -68.91 14.47 -34.77
CA GLU A 1000 -68.30 14.27 -33.43
C GLU A 1000 -68.09 15.54 -32.58
N LYS A 1001 -68.49 16.73 -33.05
CA LYS A 1001 -68.38 17.95 -32.24
C LYS A 1001 -69.69 18.59 -31.80
N ARG A 1002 -70.88 18.01 -32.04
CA ARG A 1002 -72.12 18.67 -31.57
C ARG A 1002 -73.35 17.85 -31.17
N ASP A 1003 -73.36 16.52 -31.21
CA ASP A 1003 -74.48 15.72 -30.65
C ASP A 1003 -74.02 14.29 -30.33
N ASP A 1004 -73.19 14.12 -29.29
CA ASP A 1004 -72.97 12.79 -28.75
C ASP A 1004 -74.28 12.33 -28.08
N SER A 1005 -75.10 11.58 -28.81
CA SER A 1005 -76.31 10.96 -28.27
C SER A 1005 -75.99 10.21 -26.97
N PHE A 1006 -76.82 10.38 -25.94
CA PHE A 1006 -76.58 9.85 -24.58
C PHE A 1006 -76.20 8.37 -24.52
N GLY A 1007 -76.57 7.57 -25.53
CA GLY A 1007 -76.15 6.17 -25.67
C GLY A 1007 -74.64 6.01 -25.91
N LEU A 1008 -74.04 6.77 -26.84
CA LEU A 1008 -72.59 6.74 -27.12
C LEU A 1008 -71.78 7.31 -25.95
N ILE A 1009 -72.24 8.40 -25.33
CA ILE A 1009 -71.63 8.95 -24.11
C ILE A 1009 -71.64 7.89 -23.00
N GLY A 1010 -72.80 7.30 -22.73
CA GLY A 1010 -72.95 6.30 -21.68
C GLY A 1010 -72.11 5.05 -21.91
N MET A 1011 -71.84 4.66 -23.16
CA MET A 1011 -70.92 3.55 -23.47
C MET A 1011 -69.45 3.96 -23.29
N ARG A 1012 -69.04 5.13 -23.79
CA ARG A 1012 -67.67 5.65 -23.67
C ARG A 1012 -67.29 5.94 -22.21
N GLU A 1013 -68.18 6.53 -21.43
CA GLU A 1013 -67.99 6.78 -19.99
C GLU A 1013 -67.90 5.47 -19.20
N ARG A 1014 -68.73 4.47 -19.50
CA ARG A 1014 -68.63 3.15 -18.84
C ARG A 1014 -67.30 2.46 -19.15
N CYS A 1015 -66.80 2.53 -20.38
CA CYS A 1015 -65.48 1.96 -20.70
C CYS A 1015 -64.36 2.71 -19.98
N ARG A 1016 -64.37 4.05 -20.03
CA ARG A 1016 -63.35 4.91 -19.40
C ARG A 1016 -63.35 4.80 -17.87
N HIS A 1017 -64.53 4.60 -17.26
CA HIS A 1017 -64.67 4.40 -15.83
C HIS A 1017 -63.86 3.20 -15.32
N PHE A 1018 -63.82 2.11 -16.12
CA PHE A 1018 -63.00 0.93 -15.82
C PHE A 1018 -61.61 0.98 -16.46
N GLY A 1019 -61.13 2.16 -16.85
CA GLY A 1019 -59.81 2.36 -17.44
C GLY A 1019 -59.63 1.74 -18.83
N GLY A 1020 -60.72 1.31 -19.48
CA GLY A 1020 -60.70 0.73 -20.81
C GLY A 1020 -60.87 1.74 -21.93
N ASN A 1021 -60.50 1.31 -23.14
CA ASN A 1021 -60.61 2.11 -24.34
C ASN A 1021 -61.84 1.70 -25.16
N PHE A 1022 -62.54 2.70 -25.70
CA PHE A 1022 -63.66 2.54 -26.63
C PHE A 1022 -63.32 3.25 -27.93
N SER A 1023 -63.44 2.56 -29.06
CA SER A 1023 -63.37 3.15 -30.39
C SER A 1023 -64.51 2.66 -31.29
N ILE A 1024 -64.93 3.53 -32.20
CA ILE A 1024 -65.95 3.23 -33.20
C ILE A 1024 -65.48 3.79 -34.54
N ASP A 1025 -65.43 2.94 -35.56
CA ASP A 1025 -64.89 3.27 -36.87
C ASP A 1025 -65.74 2.69 -37.99
N ASN A 1026 -65.62 3.25 -39.20
CA ASN A 1026 -66.17 2.64 -40.40
C ASN A 1026 -65.24 1.53 -40.88
N TYR A 1027 -65.81 0.38 -41.21
CA TYR A 1027 -65.06 -0.75 -41.75
C TYR A 1027 -64.85 -0.56 -43.26
N PRO A 1028 -63.65 -0.86 -43.82
CA PRO A 1028 -63.30 -0.52 -45.21
C PRO A 1028 -64.29 -1.01 -46.28
N ASP A 1029 -64.95 -2.15 -46.05
CA ASP A 1029 -65.89 -2.76 -47.01
C ASP A 1029 -67.36 -2.30 -46.81
N GLY A 1030 -67.59 -1.27 -46.01
CA GLY A 1030 -68.91 -0.82 -45.56
C GLY A 1030 -69.31 -1.40 -44.19
N GLY A 1031 -69.97 -0.57 -43.35
CA GLY A 1031 -70.41 -0.92 -42.00
C GLY A 1031 -69.61 -0.30 -40.86
N THR A 1032 -70.03 -0.53 -39.62
CA THR A 1032 -69.39 0.03 -38.42
C THR A 1032 -68.70 -1.07 -37.61
N ILE A 1033 -67.51 -0.79 -37.07
CA ILE A 1033 -66.89 -1.60 -36.04
C ILE A 1033 -66.75 -0.82 -34.73
N VAL A 1034 -67.27 -1.40 -33.66
CA VAL A 1034 -67.08 -0.95 -32.29
C VAL A 1034 -66.06 -1.85 -31.63
N ARG A 1035 -64.99 -1.27 -31.08
CA ARG A 1035 -63.95 -2.00 -30.33
C ARG A 1035 -63.87 -1.47 -28.92
N ILE A 1036 -63.91 -2.38 -27.98
CA ILE A 1036 -63.78 -2.10 -26.55
C ILE A 1036 -62.69 -3.00 -26.00
N ASN A 1037 -61.79 -2.43 -25.20
CA ASN A 1037 -60.83 -3.21 -24.45
C ASN A 1037 -60.80 -2.73 -23.00
N LEU A 1038 -61.09 -3.61 -22.07
CA LEU A 1038 -61.24 -3.32 -20.64
C LEU A 1038 -60.23 -4.14 -19.83
N PRO A 1039 -59.37 -3.49 -19.01
CA PRO A 1039 -58.48 -4.20 -18.12
C PRO A 1039 -59.27 -4.91 -17.02
N LEU A 1040 -59.05 -6.22 -16.92
CA LEU A 1040 -59.54 -7.03 -15.82
C LEU A 1040 -58.49 -7.02 -14.73
N LYS A 1041 -58.91 -6.72 -13.50
CA LYS A 1041 -58.02 -6.85 -12.34
C LYS A 1041 -57.81 -8.33 -12.07
N GLU A 1042 -56.54 -8.76 -12.07
CA GLU A 1042 -56.12 -10.16 -11.84
C GLU A 1042 -56.42 -10.66 -10.43
#